data_AF-A0AAE2XUF1-F1
#
_entry.id   AF-A0AAE2XUF1-F1
#
_cell.length_a   1.000
_cell.length_b   1.000
_cell.length_c   1.000
_cell.angle_alpha   90.00
_cell.angle_beta   90.00
_cell.angle_gamma   90.00
#
_symmetry.space_group_name_H-M   'P 1'
#
loop_
_entity.id
_entity.type
_entity.pdbx_description
1 polymer ?
#
loop_
_entity_poly.entity_id
_entity_poly.type
_entity_poly.pdbx_seq_one_letter_code
_entity_poly.pdbx_strand_id
1 'polypeptide(L)'
;MIDMPRLPFTQGIEMEVQVVDEKGRLLRGAPLLKVWKHLMENALRNLQKAAAGAPPEVAGKLLSVSFKEKERRGKRLPYVVASYKTHQGSVEIDVFGPDPNVSQITWILELVTPPCESMEELEWWIKTLYSVAYASLPSGYSLISIGFNPLEEEYRSGVTFGDHYHIGGMRRQDIPAVYNMIRAFIPHMIALTANSPFIKEGVTGVVKVQKKGKIVVLGKDCIRDIRLKYNTSQVGPVDKDHYIPYLESLDRRFFDSVVMREPPDDRYVDVFPFTDYGTIEVRVFDSQFSVARRLALVALLQALALKAVKLTSNGGKVPNVSSSVLVENREKAILYALLGKFFIDRGLQGRAASIYNASPSGSPYTKLFEAVQGMFEYVREEVEALGFQEYLEPFLVSVYGSKRLEPPCSPADYLLYLYDSSGGNMSAVVRSLMEITRKYCTGSGDPVIEAFGEAEVEVTERLRPAIKVSMRAETAASMVVAGEKIPFTLDLEGEGDVQATLIAKVVLAERNEAIQTTIKKVALKAGKPVKITGSQLPLTIPLKAFQGTKACRLKFTLKGDGVETREVETKIFKAIATPSVRIMAETPPKTIIKGEKRELKVRVESKTPEFKGEYQVTILAEKPGKTTPLLSKKISIPTVLNVTLPSSVEEHYILRIQVSYMGELVAEQKTTPIKVEKKVEPTAKPAKPARLTAEVQQAKAATVKSKKLIAPPATLATTPIKTESTAARTEEAKPRVKVITSFTPPTPAKIEPRTTVKATVSSKSSARTAQKTPTLKAQHATKPSKLARPSKPSQRLQEASKPRSKAEATTGVRISRAVDVSHVSLRPRVSVSGDVSSSFVKWGEACKAVFEVRNLNPEVTGPFLVEVILEGEEEKLLDCRELTVKQSERLTYKVKAGEEVKGEAFALVCRVLHGEAVLAECRTRSVQVTSLPVKDAVKVIGVNIPKEVASSSTLVVKFKVEVKGIVKPVRLIVSAETDTTVRREYDVQEGKHVIPLPVKAWREEGRRKLRVSLEAEGVKIYRKELDVQTLPLPPVAVTSITINAKTQPAGGKASYSIGLRNVKEQPVEAKGKIQLVTLQGELETENKVALKLKPKGETEIRGKMDVPPWLTGKQAYIQAILQLKTGDKAFTLTEVSPLITVTSPPTPLVKVTVTKLPPTLTEDQNVKLTISVKKKVQTPIQVQLVAVTPTATQKIWSGKIKQQEKVFATTWKTPKTQNPTQIQLKTEIYAEGKPIPPQAVQAPTQKIKLT
;
A
#
# COMPACT_ATOMS: atom_id res chain seq x y z
N MET A 1 -4.51 21.05 55.87
CA MET A 1 -4.21 20.94 54.42
C MET A 1 -4.78 19.61 53.96
N ILE A 2 -5.49 19.59 52.83
CA ILE A 2 -5.93 18.32 52.21
C ILE A 2 -4.74 17.80 51.41
N ASP A 3 -4.44 16.52 51.53
CA ASP A 3 -3.30 15.91 50.84
C ASP A 3 -3.68 15.70 49.36
N MET A 4 -3.07 16.48 48.47
CA MET A 4 -3.45 16.56 47.06
C MET A 4 -3.10 15.26 46.31
N PRO A 5 -3.95 14.75 45.39
CA PRO A 5 -3.73 13.48 44.72
C PRO A 5 -2.53 13.53 43.78
N ARG A 6 -1.41 12.94 44.23
CA ARG A 6 -0.17 12.86 43.47
C ARG A 6 -0.32 12.00 42.21
N LEU A 7 0.30 12.42 41.10
CA LEU A 7 0.37 11.64 39.86
C LEU A 7 0.96 10.23 40.11
N PRO A 8 0.38 9.15 39.54
CA PRO A 8 0.96 7.81 39.61
C PRO A 8 2.35 7.72 38.97
N PHE A 9 2.58 8.50 37.90
CA PHE A 9 3.81 8.54 37.12
C PHE A 9 4.23 10.00 36.95
N THR A 10 5.52 10.31 37.08
CA THR A 10 5.97 11.71 36.94
C THR A 10 5.82 12.18 35.50
N GLN A 11 5.47 13.46 35.31
CA GLN A 11 5.16 14.00 33.99
C GLN A 11 6.09 15.18 33.64
N GLY A 12 6.86 15.02 32.58
CA GLY A 12 7.54 16.11 31.88
C GLY A 12 6.91 16.37 30.51
N ILE A 13 7.08 17.60 29.99
CA ILE A 13 6.76 17.95 28.60
C ILE A 13 7.90 18.83 28.04
N GLU A 14 8.50 18.42 26.92
CA GLU A 14 9.30 19.29 26.04
C GLU A 14 8.32 19.98 25.07
N MET A 15 8.22 21.31 25.07
CA MET A 15 7.30 22.06 24.21
C MET A 15 8.07 22.90 23.18
N GLU A 16 8.02 22.52 21.90
CA GLU A 16 8.62 23.28 20.81
C GLU A 16 7.71 24.44 20.39
N VAL A 17 8.23 25.68 20.43
CA VAL A 17 7.45 26.91 20.20
C VAL A 17 8.06 27.75 19.07
N GLN A 18 7.20 28.35 18.26
CA GLN A 18 7.58 29.22 17.14
C GLN A 18 7.83 30.65 17.65
N VAL A 19 9.03 31.20 17.45
CA VAL A 19 9.30 32.64 17.61
C VAL A 19 9.09 33.34 16.26
N VAL A 20 8.21 34.33 16.24
CA VAL A 20 7.75 34.99 15.00
C VAL A 20 7.81 36.51 15.07
N ASP A 21 7.87 37.16 13.90
CA ASP A 21 7.70 38.62 13.78
C ASP A 21 6.23 39.06 13.89
N GLU A 22 5.99 40.38 13.84
CA GLU A 22 4.67 41.02 13.82
C GLU A 22 3.68 40.46 12.78
N LYS A 23 4.16 39.75 11.75
CA LYS A 23 3.37 39.16 10.65
C LYS A 23 3.26 37.64 10.78
N GLY A 24 3.75 37.06 11.87
CA GLY A 24 3.74 35.62 12.16
C GLY A 24 4.78 34.80 11.40
N ARG A 25 5.78 35.43 10.78
CA ARG A 25 6.82 34.75 9.99
C ARG A 25 7.95 34.25 10.89
N LEU A 26 8.42 33.02 10.66
CA LEU A 26 9.58 32.46 11.38
C LEU A 26 10.84 33.29 11.13
N LEU A 27 11.57 33.59 12.19
CA LEU A 27 12.80 34.40 12.13
C LEU A 27 13.95 33.63 11.49
N ARG A 28 14.78 34.33 10.71
CA ARG A 28 15.95 33.77 10.00
C ARG A 28 17.12 34.75 10.04
N GLY A 29 18.36 34.23 9.98
CA GLY A 29 19.57 35.05 9.85
C GLY A 29 19.84 35.98 11.05
N ALA A 30 20.32 37.20 10.79
CA ALA A 30 20.70 38.14 11.85
C ALA A 30 19.53 38.55 12.79
N PRO A 31 18.28 38.79 12.31
CA PRO A 31 17.13 38.99 13.20
C PRO A 31 16.90 37.86 14.19
N LEU A 32 16.99 36.59 13.76
CA LEU A 32 16.86 35.42 14.65
C LEU A 32 17.89 35.49 15.78
N LEU A 33 19.17 35.69 15.45
CA LEU A 33 20.25 35.76 16.44
C LEU A 33 20.09 36.94 17.41
N LYS A 34 19.64 38.11 16.93
CA LYS A 34 19.40 39.29 17.78
C LYS A 34 18.25 39.05 18.77
N VAL A 35 17.13 38.51 18.30
CA VAL A 35 15.97 38.20 19.16
C VAL A 35 16.33 37.12 20.16
N TRP A 36 17.02 36.06 19.75
CA TRP A 36 17.44 34.98 20.65
C TRP A 36 18.42 35.43 21.71
N LYS A 37 19.38 36.30 21.38
CA LYS A 37 20.26 36.90 22.39
C LYS A 37 19.45 37.63 23.46
N HIS A 38 18.54 38.52 23.04
CA HIS A 38 17.67 39.27 23.95
C HIS A 38 16.74 38.36 24.78
N LEU A 39 16.20 37.29 24.17
CA LEU A 39 15.35 36.31 24.84
C LEU A 39 16.11 35.64 26.00
N MET A 40 17.31 35.12 25.74
CA MET A 40 18.11 34.39 26.74
C MET A 40 18.69 35.32 27.82
N GLU A 41 19.06 36.57 27.48
CA GLU A 41 19.52 37.58 28.43
C GLU A 41 18.44 37.96 29.46
N ASN A 42 17.16 37.87 29.10
CA ASN A 42 16.04 38.21 29.99
C ASN A 42 15.38 36.99 30.66
N ALA A 43 15.40 35.81 30.03
CA ALA A 43 14.72 34.61 30.50
C ALA A 43 15.11 34.19 31.93
N LEU A 44 16.40 34.24 32.28
CA LEU A 44 16.88 33.92 33.64
C LEU A 44 16.19 34.81 34.69
N ARG A 45 16.27 36.13 34.52
CA ARG A 45 15.73 37.12 35.46
C ARG A 45 14.21 37.01 35.58
N ASN A 46 13.53 36.78 34.45
CA ASN A 46 12.08 36.64 34.41
C ASN A 46 11.61 35.33 35.08
N LEU A 47 12.31 34.21 34.88
CA LEU A 47 12.00 32.94 35.56
C LEU A 47 12.35 33.00 37.05
N GLN A 48 13.45 33.64 37.45
CA GLN A 48 13.77 33.88 38.86
C GLN A 48 12.70 34.74 39.56
N LYS A 49 12.17 35.78 38.88
CA LYS A 49 11.05 36.57 39.39
C LYS A 49 9.76 35.74 39.54
N ALA A 50 9.47 34.85 38.59
CA ALA A 50 8.30 33.95 38.68
C ALA A 50 8.48 32.90 39.80
N ALA A 51 9.68 32.34 39.94
CA ALA A 51 10.03 31.37 40.99
C ALA A 51 9.86 31.95 42.40
N ALA A 52 10.20 33.23 42.61
CA ALA A 52 9.99 33.92 43.89
C ALA A 52 8.51 34.11 44.27
N GLY A 53 7.59 33.95 43.32
CA GLY A 53 6.14 33.92 43.52
C GLY A 53 5.49 32.58 43.19
N ALA A 54 6.26 31.48 43.20
CA ALA A 54 5.74 30.14 42.96
C ALA A 54 4.79 29.68 44.08
N PRO A 55 3.74 28.92 43.77
CA PRO A 55 2.82 28.38 44.77
C PRO A 55 3.51 27.26 45.59
N PRO A 56 3.03 26.91 46.79
CA PRO A 56 3.74 26.03 47.74
C PRO A 56 4.20 24.69 47.16
N GLU A 57 3.40 24.11 46.26
CA GLU A 57 3.60 22.81 45.60
C GLU A 57 4.87 22.80 44.73
N VAL A 58 5.22 23.97 44.16
CA VAL A 58 6.41 24.20 43.34
C VAL A 58 7.55 24.82 44.17
N ALA A 59 7.23 25.78 45.04
CA ALA A 59 8.22 26.51 45.84
C ALA A 59 9.03 25.59 46.77
N GLY A 60 8.41 24.55 47.34
CA GLY A 60 9.10 23.52 48.13
C GLY A 60 9.99 22.57 47.32
N LYS A 61 9.97 22.64 45.98
CA LYS A 61 10.69 21.74 45.07
C LYS A 61 11.72 22.44 44.18
N LEU A 62 11.52 23.71 43.84
CA LEU A 62 12.43 24.48 43.00
C LEU A 62 13.65 24.96 43.79
N LEU A 63 14.76 24.22 43.69
CA LEU A 63 15.98 24.44 44.49
C LEU A 63 16.81 25.61 43.99
N SER A 64 16.90 25.81 42.67
CA SER A 64 17.56 26.97 42.06
C SER A 64 17.18 27.14 40.59
N VAL A 65 17.35 28.37 40.08
CA VAL A 65 17.28 28.69 38.65
C VAL A 65 18.58 29.40 38.27
N SER A 66 19.31 28.83 37.30
CA SER A 66 20.65 29.26 36.89
C SER A 66 20.75 29.37 35.36
N PHE A 67 21.79 30.02 34.86
CA PHE A 67 22.14 30.01 33.43
C PHE A 67 23.36 29.12 33.22
N LYS A 68 23.32 28.25 32.20
CA LYS A 68 24.44 27.38 31.82
C LYS A 68 24.61 27.38 30.31
N GLU A 69 25.84 27.52 29.84
CA GLU A 69 26.17 27.14 28.47
C GLU A 69 26.55 25.66 28.42
N LYS A 70 25.98 24.91 27.48
CA LYS A 70 26.28 23.49 27.25
C LYS A 70 26.80 23.28 25.84
N GLU A 71 27.78 22.40 25.67
CA GLU A 71 28.20 22.01 24.32
C GLU A 71 27.23 20.97 23.75
N ARG A 72 26.58 21.31 22.64
CA ARG A 72 25.65 20.45 21.89
C ARG A 72 26.06 20.48 20.42
N ARG A 73 26.34 19.30 19.85
CA ARG A 73 26.71 19.11 18.42
C ARG A 73 27.82 20.08 17.93
N GLY A 74 28.85 20.33 18.75
CA GLY A 74 29.97 21.21 18.42
C GLY A 74 29.68 22.72 18.51
N LYS A 75 28.63 23.12 19.24
CA LYS A 75 28.31 24.53 19.56
C LYS A 75 28.13 24.67 21.07
N ARG A 76 28.59 25.77 21.66
CA ARG A 76 28.08 26.23 22.97
C ARG A 76 26.69 26.83 22.75
N LEU A 77 25.68 26.30 23.45
CA LEU A 77 24.30 26.79 23.42
C LEU A 77 23.90 27.25 24.83
N PRO A 78 23.20 28.39 24.97
CA PRO A 78 22.74 28.91 26.26
C PRO A 78 21.43 28.23 26.70
N TYR A 79 21.35 27.90 27.99
CA TYR A 79 20.14 27.35 28.62
C TYR A 79 19.88 28.05 29.96
N VAL A 80 18.61 28.27 30.29
CA VAL A 80 18.19 28.47 31.69
C VAL A 80 17.89 27.09 32.26
N VAL A 81 18.51 26.78 33.40
CA VAL A 81 18.50 25.46 34.02
C VAL A 81 17.90 25.55 35.40
N ALA A 82 16.81 24.81 35.63
CA ALA A 82 16.20 24.65 36.94
C ALA A 82 16.77 23.39 37.62
N SER A 83 17.15 23.50 38.89
CA SER A 83 17.36 22.36 39.77
C SER A 83 16.06 22.10 40.54
N TYR A 84 15.45 20.93 40.33
CA TYR A 84 14.12 20.59 40.84
C TYR A 84 14.16 19.31 41.66
N LYS A 85 13.48 19.30 42.81
CA LYS A 85 13.40 18.17 43.74
C LYS A 85 12.18 17.30 43.42
N THR A 86 12.40 15.99 43.36
CA THR A 86 11.37 14.96 43.23
C THR A 86 11.47 13.97 44.40
N HIS A 87 10.50 13.07 44.53
CA HIS A 87 10.58 11.91 45.43
C HIS A 87 11.76 10.95 45.14
N GLN A 88 12.39 11.04 43.96
CA GLN A 88 13.55 10.20 43.57
C GLN A 88 14.89 10.93 43.78
N GLY A 89 14.86 12.16 44.29
CA GLY A 89 16.02 13.05 44.41
C GLY A 89 15.91 14.29 43.53
N SER A 90 17.01 15.03 43.42
CA SER A 90 17.07 16.28 42.65
C SER A 90 17.56 16.04 41.21
N VAL A 91 16.97 16.77 40.26
CA VAL A 91 17.31 16.71 38.83
C VAL A 91 17.58 18.12 38.29
N GLU A 92 18.50 18.25 37.33
CA GLU A 92 18.69 19.49 36.57
C GLU A 92 18.01 19.37 35.20
N ILE A 93 17.16 20.35 34.87
CA ILE A 93 16.36 20.37 33.63
C ILE A 93 16.66 21.66 32.86
N ASP A 94 16.90 21.54 31.55
CA ASP A 94 17.12 22.65 30.62
C ASP A 94 15.79 23.33 30.26
N VAL A 95 15.12 23.92 31.27
CA VAL A 95 13.71 24.39 31.20
C VAL A 95 13.41 25.44 30.14
N PHE A 96 14.43 26.16 29.65
CA PHE A 96 14.28 27.18 28.62
C PHE A 96 15.55 27.27 27.77
N GLY A 97 15.46 27.05 26.47
CA GLY A 97 16.60 27.19 25.56
C GLY A 97 16.31 26.77 24.11
N PRO A 98 17.35 26.62 23.28
CA PRO A 98 17.22 26.11 21.92
C PRO A 98 17.28 24.58 21.85
N ASP A 99 16.42 23.97 21.02
CA ASP A 99 16.48 22.52 20.74
C ASP A 99 17.92 22.11 20.35
N PRO A 100 18.56 21.18 21.10
CA PRO A 100 19.95 20.76 20.86
C PRO A 100 20.16 20.06 19.50
N ASN A 101 19.10 19.78 18.74
CA ASN A 101 19.14 19.00 17.51
C ASN A 101 19.16 19.85 16.22
N VAL A 102 18.84 21.16 16.25
CA VAL A 102 18.62 21.97 15.04
C VAL A 102 19.92 22.46 14.34
N SER A 103 19.79 22.65 13.03
CA SER A 103 20.82 23.24 12.16
C SER A 103 21.00 24.75 12.39
N GLN A 104 21.90 25.41 11.64
CA GLN A 104 22.12 26.87 11.75
C GLN A 104 21.00 27.74 11.13
N ILE A 105 19.99 27.15 10.48
CA ILE A 105 19.01 27.89 9.66
C ILE A 105 17.83 28.41 10.50
N THR A 106 17.46 27.69 11.56
CA THR A 106 16.35 27.99 12.48
C THR A 106 16.74 27.53 13.88
N TRP A 107 16.34 28.28 14.91
CA TRP A 107 16.45 27.88 16.32
C TRP A 107 15.03 27.78 16.86
N ILE A 108 14.60 26.56 17.20
CA ILE A 108 13.31 26.28 17.84
C ILE A 108 13.41 26.66 19.31
N LEU A 109 12.41 27.35 19.86
CA LEU A 109 12.36 27.65 21.29
C LEU A 109 11.77 26.44 22.01
N GLU A 110 12.56 25.82 22.88
CA GLU A 110 12.17 24.67 23.67
C GLU A 110 11.86 25.14 25.10
N LEU A 111 10.64 24.86 25.55
CA LEU A 111 10.16 25.13 26.90
C LEU A 111 9.92 23.77 27.58
N VAL A 112 10.76 23.39 28.55
CA VAL A 112 10.75 22.04 29.15
C VAL A 112 10.27 22.12 30.59
N THR A 113 9.21 21.38 30.94
CA THR A 113 8.80 21.25 32.34
C THR A 113 9.70 20.25 33.07
N PRO A 114 9.97 20.43 34.38
CA PRO A 114 10.55 19.34 35.17
C PRO A 114 9.57 18.15 35.26
N PRO A 115 10.05 16.97 35.73
CA PRO A 115 9.18 15.83 36.03
C PRO A 115 8.27 16.14 37.22
N CYS A 116 7.10 16.71 36.92
CA CYS A 116 6.10 17.13 37.89
C CYS A 116 5.40 15.92 38.53
N GLU A 117 4.92 16.10 39.75
CA GLU A 117 4.27 15.05 40.55
C GLU A 117 2.79 15.33 40.82
N SER A 118 2.25 16.43 40.31
CA SER A 118 0.86 16.87 40.38
C SER A 118 0.45 17.55 39.06
N MET A 119 -0.85 17.71 38.82
CA MET A 119 -1.34 18.43 37.64
C MET A 119 -1.11 19.95 37.78
N GLU A 120 -1.13 20.42 39.03
CA GLU A 120 -1.01 21.80 39.46
C GLU A 120 0.43 22.32 39.29
N GLU A 121 1.45 21.53 39.68
CA GLU A 121 2.84 21.82 39.34
C GLU A 121 3.03 21.95 37.83
N LEU A 122 2.47 21.01 37.07
CA LEU A 122 2.66 20.94 35.63
C LEU A 122 1.96 22.11 34.92
N GLU A 123 0.73 22.44 35.32
CA GLU A 123 0.02 23.61 34.84
C GLU A 123 0.79 24.90 35.14
N TRP A 124 1.31 25.05 36.37
CA TRP A 124 2.13 26.20 36.74
C TRP A 124 3.39 26.31 35.88
N TRP A 125 4.11 25.20 35.64
CA TRP A 125 5.31 25.20 34.81
C TRP A 125 5.00 25.56 33.35
N ILE A 126 3.93 25.04 32.76
CA ILE A 126 3.52 25.40 31.39
C ILE A 126 3.21 26.90 31.31
N LYS A 127 2.29 27.41 32.15
CA LYS A 127 1.89 28.83 32.15
C LYS A 127 3.08 29.76 32.43
N THR A 128 3.96 29.38 33.35
CA THR A 128 5.14 30.15 33.72
C THR A 128 6.16 30.22 32.59
N LEU A 129 6.48 29.10 31.93
CA LEU A 129 7.47 29.10 30.85
C LEU A 129 7.00 29.92 29.63
N TYR A 130 5.72 29.83 29.24
CA TYR A 130 5.16 30.71 28.22
C TYR A 130 5.14 32.19 28.66
N SER A 131 4.81 32.47 29.92
CA SER A 131 4.81 33.85 30.45
C SER A 131 6.23 34.43 30.50
N VAL A 132 7.24 33.64 30.87
CA VAL A 132 8.66 33.99 30.81
C VAL A 132 9.10 34.21 29.36
N ALA A 133 8.66 33.38 28.41
CA ALA A 133 8.96 33.58 27.00
C ALA A 133 8.41 34.92 26.49
N TYR A 134 7.14 35.23 26.74
CA TYR A 134 6.55 36.52 26.37
C TYR A 134 7.21 37.71 27.08
N ALA A 135 7.52 37.60 28.38
CA ALA A 135 8.19 38.66 29.14
C ALA A 135 9.67 38.87 28.75
N SER A 136 10.25 37.95 27.97
CA SER A 136 11.64 38.01 27.49
C SER A 136 11.74 38.35 26.00
N LEU A 137 10.63 38.37 25.26
CA LEU A 137 10.61 38.78 23.85
C LEU A 137 10.78 40.31 23.72
N PRO A 138 11.57 40.78 22.74
CA PRO A 138 11.58 42.19 22.38
C PRO A 138 10.27 42.59 21.70
N SER A 139 9.94 43.89 21.73
CA SER A 139 8.76 44.43 21.04
C SER A 139 8.83 44.19 19.52
N GLY A 140 7.67 43.98 18.88
CA GLY A 140 7.55 43.61 17.47
C GLY A 140 7.62 42.11 17.17
N TYR A 141 7.64 41.26 18.20
CA TYR A 141 7.70 39.79 18.08
C TYR A 141 6.64 39.11 18.94
N SER A 142 6.31 37.86 18.59
CA SER A 142 5.31 37.05 19.31
C SER A 142 5.66 35.56 19.25
N LEU A 143 4.79 34.72 19.82
CA LEU A 143 4.87 33.26 19.76
C LEU A 143 3.67 32.67 19.00
N ILE A 144 3.88 31.52 18.38
CA ILE A 144 2.81 30.64 17.88
C ILE A 144 3.10 29.21 18.38
N SER A 145 2.08 28.52 18.89
CA SER A 145 2.19 27.11 19.33
C SER A 145 1.25 26.21 18.54
N ILE A 146 1.69 25.84 17.34
CA ILE A 146 1.04 24.89 16.42
C ILE A 146 2.10 24.08 15.67
N GLY A 147 1.71 22.94 15.07
CA GLY A 147 2.65 21.94 14.52
C GLY A 147 3.59 22.39 13.40
N PHE A 148 3.14 23.35 12.59
CA PHE A 148 3.84 23.88 11.42
C PHE A 148 3.40 25.32 11.15
N ASN A 149 4.31 26.21 10.73
CA ASN A 149 3.96 27.61 10.51
C ASN A 149 3.15 27.79 9.20
N PRO A 150 2.00 28.51 9.20
CA PRO A 150 1.15 28.61 8.00
C PRO A 150 1.81 29.31 6.80
N LEU A 151 2.82 30.15 7.07
CA LEU A 151 3.51 30.98 6.07
C LEU A 151 4.77 30.31 5.50
N GLU A 152 5.05 29.04 5.85
CA GLU A 152 6.14 28.30 5.22
C GLU A 152 5.73 27.74 3.85
N GLU A 153 6.59 27.99 2.86
CA GLU A 153 6.42 27.57 1.46
C GLU A 153 6.52 26.06 1.25
N GLU A 154 7.31 25.37 2.08
CA GLU A 154 7.57 23.94 1.94
C GLU A 154 8.02 23.37 3.28
N TYR A 155 7.80 22.08 3.50
CA TYR A 155 8.44 21.39 4.62
C TYR A 155 9.97 21.42 4.45
N ARG A 156 10.66 21.83 5.52
CA ARG A 156 12.12 21.73 5.67
C ARG A 156 12.41 21.10 7.04
N SER A 157 13.54 20.41 7.18
CA SER A 157 13.95 19.90 8.50
C SER A 157 14.30 21.07 9.43
N GLY A 158 13.70 21.10 10.62
CA GLY A 158 13.85 22.20 11.58
C GLY A 158 12.83 23.35 11.46
N VAL A 159 11.69 23.16 10.80
CA VAL A 159 10.51 24.06 10.84
C VAL A 159 9.20 23.35 11.20
N THR A 160 9.29 22.28 11.99
CA THR A 160 8.15 21.59 12.62
C THR A 160 8.29 21.70 14.13
N PHE A 161 7.15 21.71 14.84
CA PHE A 161 7.07 21.98 16.27
C PHE A 161 6.14 20.95 16.94
N GLY A 162 6.63 20.19 17.90
CA GLY A 162 5.84 19.24 18.69
C GLY A 162 5.86 19.51 20.19
N ASP A 163 4.93 18.88 20.89
CA ASP A 163 5.05 18.65 22.33
C ASP A 163 5.48 17.18 22.55
N HIS A 164 6.63 16.94 23.20
CA HIS A 164 7.08 15.58 23.58
C HIS A 164 6.77 15.31 25.05
N TYR A 165 6.07 14.21 25.35
CA TYR A 165 5.60 13.90 26.71
C TYR A 165 6.46 12.81 27.33
N HIS A 166 7.03 13.10 28.49
CA HIS A 166 7.88 12.19 29.25
C HIS A 166 7.12 11.66 30.47
N ILE A 167 6.90 10.34 30.49
CA ILE A 167 6.23 9.64 31.59
C ILE A 167 7.31 8.87 32.36
N GLY A 168 7.51 9.19 33.64
CA GLY A 168 8.55 8.67 34.50
C GLY A 168 8.03 8.03 35.80
N GLY A 169 8.92 7.70 36.72
CA GLY A 169 8.56 7.16 38.05
C GLY A 169 8.07 5.69 38.08
N MET A 170 7.79 5.08 36.92
CA MET A 170 7.40 3.67 36.79
C MET A 170 8.46 2.71 37.32
N ARG A 171 8.05 1.54 37.83
CA ARG A 171 8.98 0.43 38.07
C ARG A 171 9.48 -0.08 36.71
N ARG A 172 10.75 -0.47 36.61
CA ARG A 172 11.37 -0.93 35.33
C ARG A 172 10.60 -2.07 34.63
N GLN A 173 9.93 -2.92 35.40
CA GLN A 173 9.10 -4.02 34.90
C GLN A 173 7.78 -3.58 34.24
N ASP A 174 7.27 -2.39 34.59
CA ASP A 174 6.00 -1.85 34.09
C ASP A 174 6.17 -1.11 32.75
N ILE A 175 7.39 -0.63 32.47
CA ILE A 175 7.71 0.18 31.28
C ILE A 175 7.23 -0.49 29.98
N PRO A 176 7.46 -1.80 29.70
CA PRO A 176 6.94 -2.44 28.49
C PRO A 176 5.40 -2.41 28.40
N ALA A 177 4.69 -2.55 29.52
CA ALA A 177 3.24 -2.53 29.55
C ALA A 177 2.69 -1.14 29.22
N VAL A 178 3.20 -0.10 29.89
CA VAL A 178 2.80 1.30 29.65
C VAL A 178 3.14 1.71 28.21
N TYR A 179 4.35 1.39 27.74
CA TYR A 179 4.77 1.61 26.36
C TYR A 179 3.83 0.93 25.34
N ASN A 180 3.48 -0.35 25.55
CA ASN A 180 2.60 -1.08 24.64
C ASN A 180 1.18 -0.48 24.61
N MET A 181 0.70 0.05 25.75
CA MET A 181 -0.62 0.68 25.84
C MET A 181 -0.65 2.00 25.08
N ILE A 182 0.35 2.86 25.32
CA ILE A 182 0.52 4.12 24.57
C ILE A 182 0.64 3.81 23.06
N ARG A 183 1.47 2.83 22.69
CA ARG A 183 1.65 2.34 21.31
C ARG A 183 0.32 1.94 20.65
N ALA A 184 -0.55 1.21 21.35
CA ALA A 184 -1.85 0.80 20.83
C ALA A 184 -2.74 2.02 20.48
N PHE A 185 -2.65 3.10 21.26
CA PHE A 185 -3.52 4.27 21.13
C PHE A 185 -2.91 5.46 20.36
N ILE A 186 -1.67 5.38 19.85
CA ILE A 186 -1.02 6.43 19.03
C ILE A 186 -1.98 7.10 18.01
N PRO A 187 -2.71 6.36 17.14
CA PRO A 187 -3.58 6.98 16.14
C PRO A 187 -4.74 7.80 16.73
N HIS A 188 -5.22 7.42 17.92
CA HIS A 188 -6.32 8.08 18.62
C HIS A 188 -5.85 9.42 19.20
N MET A 189 -4.67 9.43 19.80
CA MET A 189 -4.08 10.63 20.39
C MET A 189 -3.59 11.61 19.32
N ILE A 190 -3.06 11.13 18.18
CA ILE A 190 -2.80 11.99 17.00
C ILE A 190 -4.11 12.63 16.50
N ALA A 191 -5.20 11.86 16.40
CA ALA A 191 -6.47 12.40 15.94
C ALA A 191 -7.03 13.50 16.86
N LEU A 192 -6.80 13.42 18.18
CA LEU A 192 -7.15 14.45 19.16
C LEU A 192 -6.26 15.72 19.11
N THR A 193 -5.01 15.59 18.68
CA THR A 193 -3.95 16.62 18.86
C THR A 193 -3.48 17.26 17.56
N ALA A 194 -3.83 16.72 16.39
CA ALA A 194 -3.47 17.26 15.08
C ALA A 194 -3.85 18.75 14.98
N ASN A 195 -2.85 19.61 14.76
CA ASN A 195 -2.91 21.06 14.93
C ASN A 195 -2.04 21.78 13.89
N SER A 196 -1.97 21.29 12.64
CA SER A 196 -1.17 21.91 11.58
C SER A 196 -1.75 21.72 10.17
N PRO A 197 -2.90 22.34 9.84
CA PRO A 197 -3.58 22.13 8.54
C PRO A 197 -3.08 23.00 7.37
N PHE A 198 -2.16 23.94 7.62
CA PHE A 198 -1.79 25.01 6.67
C PHE A 198 -0.35 24.92 6.16
N ILE A 199 -0.17 25.32 4.89
CA ILE A 199 1.13 25.46 4.21
C ILE A 199 0.93 26.42 3.02
N LYS A 200 1.96 27.18 2.60
CA LYS A 200 1.85 28.18 1.52
C LYS A 200 0.72 29.19 1.71
N GLU A 201 0.59 29.71 2.94
CA GLU A 201 -0.44 30.67 3.33
C GLU A 201 -1.89 30.19 3.11
N GLY A 202 -2.12 28.88 2.98
CA GLY A 202 -3.44 28.35 2.66
C GLY A 202 -3.70 26.92 3.13
N VAL A 203 -4.85 26.39 2.73
CA VAL A 203 -5.30 25.01 3.02
C VAL A 203 -4.82 24.03 1.94
N THR A 204 -4.56 22.78 2.35
CA THR A 204 -4.11 21.71 1.45
C THR A 204 -5.23 21.06 0.62
N GLY A 205 -6.48 21.46 0.82
CA GLY A 205 -7.67 20.95 0.13
C GLY A 205 -8.78 22.01 0.04
N VAL A 206 -10.03 21.64 0.28
CA VAL A 206 -11.18 22.56 0.30
C VAL A 206 -11.87 22.50 1.66
N VAL A 207 -11.88 23.60 2.40
CA VAL A 207 -12.72 23.76 3.59
C VAL A 207 -14.14 24.20 3.20
N LYS A 208 -15.12 23.77 3.99
CA LYS A 208 -16.46 24.35 4.03
C LYS A 208 -17.01 24.28 5.44
N VAL A 209 -17.32 25.42 6.04
CA VAL A 209 -18.15 25.48 7.25
C VAL A 209 -19.63 25.49 6.86
N GLN A 210 -20.46 24.78 7.62
CA GLN A 210 -21.92 24.86 7.54
C GLN A 210 -22.48 25.38 8.86
N LYS A 211 -23.42 26.32 8.79
CA LYS A 211 -24.11 26.91 9.96
C LYS A 211 -25.60 26.62 9.79
N LYS A 212 -26.09 25.52 10.38
CA LYS A 212 -27.49 25.06 10.29
C LYS A 212 -27.91 24.45 11.63
N GLY A 213 -28.44 25.29 12.52
CA GLY A 213 -28.55 24.97 13.94
C GLY A 213 -27.15 25.06 14.57
N LYS A 214 -26.38 23.97 14.48
CA LYS A 214 -24.97 23.93 14.89
C LYS A 214 -24.01 24.23 13.73
N ILE A 215 -22.73 24.37 14.08
CA ILE A 215 -21.58 24.53 13.18
C ILE A 215 -21.03 23.15 12.82
N VAL A 216 -20.80 22.90 11.54
CA VAL A 216 -20.11 21.70 11.03
C VAL A 216 -18.89 22.15 10.23
N VAL A 217 -17.71 21.61 10.52
CA VAL A 217 -16.49 21.92 9.77
C VAL A 217 -16.12 20.76 8.84
N LEU A 218 -16.05 21.01 7.54
CA LEU A 218 -15.72 20.00 6.54
C LEU A 218 -14.49 20.40 5.72
N GLY A 219 -13.29 20.10 6.23
CA GLY A 219 -12.08 20.05 5.42
C GLY A 219 -12.07 18.81 4.53
N LYS A 220 -12.41 18.95 3.24
CA LYS A 220 -12.25 17.89 2.23
C LYS A 220 -10.82 17.92 1.68
N ASP A 221 -10.14 16.77 1.69
CA ASP A 221 -8.77 16.58 1.20
C ASP A 221 -7.69 17.44 1.91
N CYS A 222 -8.06 18.28 2.88
CA CYS A 222 -7.13 19.00 3.75
C CYS A 222 -6.43 18.03 4.71
N ILE A 223 -5.10 18.01 4.69
CA ILE A 223 -4.26 17.39 5.72
C ILE A 223 -4.49 18.14 7.05
N ARG A 224 -4.52 17.43 8.19
CA ARG A 224 -4.70 18.03 9.53
C ARG A 224 -3.38 18.19 10.29
N ASP A 225 -2.44 17.30 10.03
CA ASP A 225 -1.12 17.26 10.64
C ASP A 225 -0.06 17.27 9.53
N ILE A 226 0.56 18.43 9.30
CA ILE A 226 1.59 18.63 8.27
C ILE A 226 2.98 18.24 8.82
N ARG A 227 3.19 18.32 10.15
CA ARG A 227 4.42 17.89 10.83
C ARG A 227 4.67 16.39 10.63
N LEU A 228 3.76 15.52 11.09
CA LEU A 228 3.86 14.08 10.95
C LEU A 228 3.75 13.60 9.50
N LYS A 229 3.09 14.37 8.60
CA LYS A 229 2.99 14.00 7.19
C LYS A 229 4.32 14.08 6.45
N TYR A 230 5.19 15.03 6.81
CA TYR A 230 6.46 15.26 6.11
C TYR A 230 7.72 14.96 6.93
N ASN A 231 7.68 15.01 8.27
CA ASN A 231 8.86 14.74 9.11
C ASN A 231 9.06 13.24 9.44
N THR A 232 8.89 12.37 8.45
CA THR A 232 9.00 10.90 8.62
C THR A 232 10.41 10.42 9.00
N SER A 233 11.39 11.32 9.02
CA SER A 233 12.74 11.11 9.53
C SER A 233 12.83 11.19 11.06
N GLN A 234 12.27 12.25 11.68
CA GLN A 234 12.39 12.48 13.13
C GLN A 234 11.26 11.83 13.95
N VAL A 235 10.17 11.43 13.27
CA VAL A 235 9.01 10.72 13.85
C VAL A 235 8.56 9.59 12.91
N GLY A 236 8.91 8.35 13.28
CA GLY A 236 8.59 7.15 12.52
C GLY A 236 9.17 5.85 13.13
N PRO A 237 9.70 4.91 12.32
CA PRO A 237 9.46 4.73 10.89
C PRO A 237 7.96 4.77 10.52
N VAL A 238 7.63 4.83 9.23
CA VAL A 238 6.24 4.98 8.76
C VAL A 238 5.77 3.84 7.85
N ASP A 239 6.56 2.77 7.76
CA ASP A 239 6.18 1.52 7.14
C ASP A 239 5.88 0.46 8.21
N LYS A 240 5.06 -0.53 7.86
CA LYS A 240 4.54 -1.57 8.77
C LYS A 240 5.60 -2.53 9.31
N ASP A 241 6.72 -2.70 8.60
CA ASP A 241 7.70 -3.76 8.86
C ASP A 241 8.80 -3.28 9.82
N HIS A 242 9.10 -1.98 9.83
CA HIS A 242 10.02 -1.32 10.77
C HIS A 242 9.31 -0.40 11.78
N TYR A 243 7.97 -0.41 11.85
CA TYR A 243 7.24 0.36 12.87
C TYR A 243 7.59 -0.12 14.28
N ILE A 244 7.46 0.76 15.28
CA ILE A 244 7.83 0.46 16.66
C ILE A 244 7.19 -0.87 17.15
N PRO A 245 7.97 -1.81 17.69
CA PRO A 245 7.48 -3.16 18.02
C PRO A 245 6.60 -3.18 19.26
N TYR A 246 5.83 -4.25 19.44
CA TYR A 246 5.29 -4.62 20.77
C TYR A 246 6.43 -5.23 21.59
N LEU A 247 6.61 -4.79 22.84
CA LEU A 247 7.68 -5.25 23.73
C LEU A 247 7.15 -6.24 24.77
N GLU A 248 7.59 -7.50 24.72
CA GLU A 248 7.34 -8.46 25.82
C GLU A 248 8.26 -8.21 27.03
N SER A 249 9.42 -7.57 26.80
CA SER A 249 10.40 -7.19 27.82
C SER A 249 11.14 -5.92 27.39
N LEU A 250 11.86 -5.29 28.33
CA LEU A 250 12.57 -4.03 28.09
C LEU A 250 13.95 -4.26 27.40
N ASP A 251 13.94 -4.76 26.18
CA ASP A 251 15.13 -5.02 25.35
C ASP A 251 15.30 -3.97 24.23
N ARG A 252 16.30 -3.10 24.40
CA ARG A 252 16.68 -2.08 23.40
C ARG A 252 17.23 -2.71 22.12
N ARG A 253 17.99 -3.81 22.20
CA ARG A 253 18.58 -4.44 20.99
C ARG A 253 17.51 -5.02 20.08
N PHE A 254 16.47 -5.61 20.66
CA PHE A 254 15.29 -6.02 19.90
C PHE A 254 14.61 -4.81 19.24
N PHE A 255 14.36 -3.74 20.01
CA PHE A 255 13.75 -2.50 19.50
C PHE A 255 14.53 -1.91 18.32
N ASP A 256 15.82 -1.63 18.50
CA ASP A 256 16.76 -1.09 17.50
C ASP A 256 16.74 -1.94 16.22
N SER A 257 16.74 -3.28 16.36
CA SER A 257 16.73 -4.22 15.24
C SER A 257 15.42 -4.26 14.44
N VAL A 258 14.30 -3.83 15.04
CA VAL A 258 13.02 -3.68 14.32
C VAL A 258 12.95 -2.31 13.65
N VAL A 259 13.26 -1.23 14.37
CA VAL A 259 13.16 0.14 13.80
C VAL A 259 14.27 0.47 12.79
N MET A 260 15.30 -0.40 12.68
CA MET A 260 16.46 -0.27 11.80
C MET A 260 17.23 1.04 12.00
N ARG A 261 17.46 1.39 13.27
CA ARG A 261 18.22 2.57 13.69
C ARG A 261 19.16 2.21 14.83
N GLU A 262 20.35 2.80 14.84
CA GLU A 262 21.32 2.65 15.92
C GLU A 262 21.32 3.91 16.80
N PRO A 263 21.66 3.82 18.10
CA PRO A 263 21.80 4.99 18.96
C PRO A 263 22.80 6.03 18.42
N PRO A 264 22.50 7.34 18.47
CA PRO A 264 21.36 7.98 19.13
C PRO A 264 20.13 8.20 18.23
N ASP A 265 20.12 7.69 17.00
CA ASP A 265 19.04 7.93 16.02
C ASP A 265 17.81 7.02 16.24
N ASP A 266 17.94 6.03 17.13
CA ASP A 266 16.88 5.13 17.59
C ASP A 266 15.75 5.85 18.34
N ARG A 267 16.02 7.01 18.98
CA ARG A 267 14.98 7.84 19.64
C ARG A 267 14.05 8.58 18.69
N TYR A 268 14.36 8.66 17.39
CA TYR A 268 13.57 9.41 16.39
C TYR A 268 12.32 8.65 15.92
N VAL A 269 11.52 8.24 16.88
CA VAL A 269 10.37 7.36 16.73
C VAL A 269 9.09 7.99 17.30
N ASP A 270 7.94 7.39 17.03
CA ASP A 270 6.66 7.85 17.59
C ASP A 270 6.62 7.80 19.13
N VAL A 271 7.15 6.71 19.71
CA VAL A 271 7.28 6.50 21.16
C VAL A 271 8.59 5.77 21.45
N PHE A 272 9.38 6.28 22.39
CA PHE A 272 10.69 5.74 22.78
C PHE A 272 10.76 5.39 24.28
N PRO A 273 10.92 4.12 24.66
CA PRO A 273 10.91 3.69 26.07
C PRO A 273 12.31 3.55 26.71
N PHE A 274 13.37 4.02 26.03
CA PHE A 274 14.78 3.84 26.47
C PHE A 274 15.52 5.17 26.68
N THR A 275 14.83 6.21 27.18
CA THR A 275 15.48 7.47 27.53
C THR A 275 16.47 7.32 28.68
N ASP A 276 17.54 8.13 28.68
CA ASP A 276 18.55 8.12 29.75
C ASP A 276 17.97 8.52 31.13
N TYR A 277 16.82 9.21 31.14
CA TYR A 277 16.06 9.58 32.34
C TYR A 277 15.12 8.47 32.86
N GLY A 278 15.10 7.28 32.24
CA GLY A 278 14.20 6.19 32.63
C GLY A 278 12.71 6.44 32.32
N THR A 279 12.42 7.42 31.48
CA THR A 279 11.07 7.79 31.03
C THR A 279 10.67 7.13 29.71
N ILE A 280 9.37 7.02 29.46
CA ILE A 280 8.80 6.80 28.13
C ILE A 280 8.54 8.17 27.50
N GLU A 281 9.13 8.41 26.33
CA GLU A 281 9.04 9.64 25.56
C GLU A 281 8.05 9.46 24.40
N VAL A 282 6.98 10.26 24.36
CA VAL A 282 5.95 10.24 23.31
C VAL A 282 6.09 11.46 22.42
N ARG A 283 6.43 11.28 21.14
CA ARG A 283 6.89 12.35 20.25
C ARG A 283 5.90 12.77 19.16
N VAL A 284 4.74 12.11 19.07
CA VAL A 284 3.83 12.26 17.92
C VAL A 284 3.03 13.56 17.88
N PHE A 285 2.86 14.28 18.99
CA PHE A 285 1.92 15.41 19.04
C PHE A 285 2.46 16.68 18.39
N ASP A 286 1.63 17.38 17.63
CA ASP A 286 1.84 18.80 17.30
C ASP A 286 1.86 19.65 18.58
N SER A 287 2.60 20.75 18.58
CA SER A 287 2.51 21.72 19.69
C SER A 287 1.06 22.21 19.84
N GLN A 288 0.51 22.13 21.06
CA GLN A 288 -0.88 22.53 21.34
C GLN A 288 -1.01 24.03 21.58
N PHE A 289 -2.14 24.62 21.17
CA PHE A 289 -2.39 26.07 21.31
C PHE A 289 -2.98 26.50 22.66
N SER A 290 -3.15 25.57 23.61
CA SER A 290 -3.70 25.82 24.96
C SER A 290 -3.02 24.96 26.02
N VAL A 291 -3.01 25.42 27.28
CA VAL A 291 -2.60 24.59 28.43
C VAL A 291 -3.62 23.49 28.68
N ALA A 292 -4.92 23.77 28.55
CA ALA A 292 -5.99 22.81 28.77
C ALA A 292 -5.86 21.55 27.90
N ARG A 293 -5.49 21.66 26.62
CA ARG A 293 -5.24 20.47 25.77
C ARG A 293 -3.99 19.68 26.15
N ARG A 294 -2.97 20.34 26.70
CA ARG A 294 -1.80 19.62 27.24
C ARG A 294 -2.19 18.81 28.48
N LEU A 295 -2.94 19.41 29.41
CA LEU A 295 -3.43 18.71 30.61
C LEU A 295 -4.42 17.59 30.26
N ALA A 296 -5.31 17.79 29.28
CA ALA A 296 -6.19 16.73 28.75
C ALA A 296 -5.40 15.52 28.23
N LEU A 297 -4.25 15.77 27.59
CA LEU A 297 -3.39 14.72 27.07
C LEU A 297 -2.59 14.02 28.18
N VAL A 298 -2.14 14.75 29.21
CA VAL A 298 -1.55 14.17 30.43
C VAL A 298 -2.56 13.26 31.13
N ALA A 299 -3.78 13.74 31.36
CA ALA A 299 -4.85 12.96 31.98
C ALA A 299 -5.08 11.63 31.26
N LEU A 300 -5.17 11.68 29.92
CA LEU A 300 -5.30 10.49 29.08
C LEU A 300 -4.07 9.56 29.14
N LEU A 301 -2.85 10.10 29.07
CA LEU A 301 -1.61 9.32 29.13
C LEU A 301 -1.42 8.64 30.51
N GLN A 302 -1.70 9.35 31.59
CA GLN A 302 -1.66 8.83 32.97
C GLN A 302 -2.72 7.74 33.17
N ALA A 303 -3.94 7.94 32.66
CA ALA A 303 -5.00 6.94 32.72
C ALA A 303 -4.67 5.68 31.89
N LEU A 304 -4.10 5.83 30.68
CA LEU A 304 -3.60 4.72 29.86
C LEU A 304 -2.46 3.96 30.56
N ALA A 305 -1.49 4.67 31.15
CA ALA A 305 -0.40 4.07 31.90
C ALA A 305 -0.92 3.30 33.12
N LEU A 306 -1.87 3.87 33.87
CA LEU A 306 -2.49 3.23 35.02
C LEU A 306 -3.29 1.98 34.59
N LYS A 307 -4.00 2.04 33.45
CA LYS A 307 -4.68 0.87 32.86
C LYS A 307 -3.71 -0.26 32.59
N ALA A 308 -2.55 0.05 32.00
CA ALA A 308 -1.53 -0.94 31.68
C ALA A 308 -0.99 -1.63 32.95
N VAL A 309 -0.66 -0.86 33.98
CA VAL A 309 -0.13 -1.39 35.26
C VAL A 309 -1.18 -2.18 36.04
N LYS A 310 -2.43 -1.71 36.12
CA LYS A 310 -3.54 -2.49 36.70
C LYS A 310 -3.73 -3.82 35.94
N LEU A 311 -3.74 -3.78 34.62
CA LEU A 311 -3.99 -4.95 33.77
C LEU A 311 -2.91 -6.03 33.91
N THR A 312 -1.63 -5.66 33.94
CA THR A 312 -0.53 -6.63 34.10
C THR A 312 -0.35 -7.10 35.55
N SER A 313 -0.60 -6.23 36.54
CA SER A 313 -0.56 -6.64 37.96
C SER A 313 -1.65 -7.68 38.28
N ASN A 314 -2.78 -7.63 37.57
CA ASN A 314 -3.85 -8.63 37.64
C ASN A 314 -3.62 -9.85 36.73
N GLY A 315 -2.37 -10.09 36.30
CA GLY A 315 -2.00 -11.25 35.46
C GLY A 315 -2.40 -11.17 33.99
N GLY A 316 -2.97 -10.05 33.54
CA GLY A 316 -3.33 -9.81 32.14
C GLY A 316 -2.13 -9.41 31.27
N LYS A 317 -2.39 -9.25 29.97
CA LYS A 317 -1.45 -8.64 29.00
C LYS A 317 -2.14 -7.49 28.27
N VAL A 318 -1.37 -6.47 27.92
CA VAL A 318 -1.82 -5.36 27.06
C VAL A 318 -2.12 -5.88 25.64
N PRO A 319 -3.19 -5.43 24.97
CA PRO A 319 -3.49 -5.84 23.60
C PRO A 319 -2.34 -5.53 22.61
N ASN A 320 -1.83 -6.56 21.92
CA ASN A 320 -0.87 -6.37 20.83
C ASN A 320 -1.60 -6.01 19.54
N VAL A 321 -1.83 -4.71 19.32
CA VAL A 321 -2.27 -4.18 18.02
C VAL A 321 -1.13 -4.30 17.01
N SER A 322 -1.39 -4.86 15.84
CA SER A 322 -0.40 -5.08 14.79
C SER A 322 0.13 -3.75 14.23
N SER A 323 1.43 -3.73 13.93
CA SER A 323 2.10 -2.55 13.33
C SER A 323 1.44 -2.11 12.02
N SER A 324 0.92 -3.04 11.22
CA SER A 324 0.16 -2.74 10.00
C SER A 324 -1.07 -1.86 10.27
N VAL A 325 -1.88 -2.22 11.27
CA VAL A 325 -3.11 -1.49 11.61
C VAL A 325 -2.79 -0.15 12.27
N LEU A 326 -1.76 -0.10 13.12
CA LEU A 326 -1.29 1.16 13.71
C LEU A 326 -0.79 2.14 12.63
N VAL A 327 -0.01 1.69 11.65
CA VAL A 327 0.46 2.53 10.54
C VAL A 327 -0.70 3.00 9.63
N GLU A 328 -1.65 2.12 9.29
CA GLU A 328 -2.82 2.50 8.50
C GLU A 328 -3.69 3.56 9.22
N ASN A 329 -3.95 3.37 10.52
CA ASN A 329 -4.72 4.32 11.34
C ASN A 329 -3.94 5.63 11.59
N ARG A 330 -2.63 5.56 11.85
CA ARG A 330 -1.73 6.74 11.97
C ARG A 330 -1.82 7.61 10.73
N GLU A 331 -1.79 7.02 9.53
CA GLU A 331 -1.93 7.81 8.30
C GLU A 331 -3.30 8.50 8.21
N LYS A 332 -4.40 7.87 8.68
CA LYS A 332 -5.73 8.51 8.60
C LYS A 332 -5.92 9.57 9.67
N ALA A 333 -5.28 9.44 10.83
CA ALA A 333 -5.22 10.49 11.84
C ALA A 333 -4.46 11.72 11.31
N ILE A 334 -3.32 11.53 10.65
CA ILE A 334 -2.54 12.62 10.04
C ILE A 334 -3.32 13.35 8.94
N LEU A 335 -3.97 12.58 8.05
CA LEU A 335 -4.68 13.13 6.90
C LEU A 335 -6.03 13.79 7.26
N TYR A 336 -6.73 13.31 8.29
CA TYR A 336 -8.14 13.65 8.52
C TYR A 336 -8.53 13.82 10.00
N ALA A 337 -7.58 13.70 10.93
CA ALA A 337 -7.80 13.68 12.38
C ALA A 337 -8.98 12.76 12.77
N LEU A 338 -9.89 13.26 13.61
CA LEU A 338 -11.09 12.55 14.09
C LEU A 338 -12.05 12.09 12.97
N LEU A 339 -12.04 12.77 11.81
CA LEU A 339 -12.82 12.37 10.62
C LEU A 339 -12.18 11.21 9.84
N GLY A 340 -10.95 10.81 10.18
CA GLY A 340 -10.25 9.72 9.51
C GLY A 340 -10.96 8.38 9.64
N LYS A 341 -10.85 7.54 8.60
CA LYS A 341 -11.37 6.18 8.64
C LYS A 341 -10.55 5.35 9.63
N PHE A 342 -11.22 4.62 10.51
CA PHE A 342 -10.60 3.60 11.35
C PHE A 342 -10.55 2.23 10.65
N PHE A 343 -9.50 1.49 10.93
CA PHE A 343 -9.26 0.12 10.49
C PHE A 343 -9.12 -0.75 11.75
N ILE A 344 -10.00 -1.75 11.87
CA ILE A 344 -10.00 -2.70 12.98
C ILE A 344 -8.90 -3.75 12.82
N ASP A 345 -8.29 -4.17 13.93
CA ASP A 345 -7.33 -5.27 13.93
C ASP A 345 -8.03 -6.63 14.08
N ARG A 346 -8.11 -7.36 12.96
CA ARG A 346 -8.74 -8.69 12.89
C ARG A 346 -7.94 -9.80 13.56
N GLY A 347 -6.70 -9.54 14.00
CA GLY A 347 -5.88 -10.45 14.78
C GLY A 347 -6.18 -10.39 16.29
N LEU A 348 -6.76 -9.28 16.79
CA LEU A 348 -7.23 -9.19 18.17
C LEU A 348 -8.41 -10.13 18.41
N GLN A 349 -8.48 -10.69 19.63
CA GLN A 349 -9.53 -11.62 20.05
C GLN A 349 -10.07 -11.25 21.45
N GLY A 350 -11.23 -11.83 21.81
CA GLY A 350 -11.82 -11.69 23.14
C GLY A 350 -12.07 -10.23 23.58
N ARG A 351 -11.89 -9.94 24.88
CA ARG A 351 -12.12 -8.62 25.49
C ARG A 351 -11.25 -7.50 24.87
N ALA A 352 -10.09 -7.84 24.30
CA ALA A 352 -9.24 -6.87 23.60
C ALA A 352 -9.90 -6.40 22.28
N ALA A 353 -10.46 -7.33 21.51
CA ALA A 353 -11.17 -7.00 20.26
C ALA A 353 -12.45 -6.20 20.52
N SER A 354 -13.24 -6.58 21.54
CA SER A 354 -14.50 -5.89 21.88
C SER A 354 -14.33 -4.48 22.47
N ILE A 355 -13.09 -4.03 22.68
CA ILE A 355 -12.76 -2.68 23.17
C ILE A 355 -12.08 -1.87 22.06
N TYR A 356 -11.06 -2.44 21.42
CA TYR A 356 -10.26 -1.72 20.41
C TYR A 356 -10.93 -1.65 19.03
N ASN A 357 -11.71 -2.66 18.65
CA ASN A 357 -12.30 -2.74 17.31
C ASN A 357 -13.77 -2.29 17.26
N ALA A 358 -14.46 -2.23 18.39
CA ALA A 358 -15.90 -2.05 18.44
C ALA A 358 -16.34 -1.32 19.71
N SER A 359 -17.44 -0.58 19.57
CA SER A 359 -18.17 0.06 20.68
C SER A 359 -18.71 -0.98 21.67
N PRO A 360 -19.10 -0.57 22.90
CA PRO A 360 -19.84 -1.44 23.84
C PRO A 360 -21.10 -2.08 23.23
N SER A 361 -21.67 -1.48 22.18
CA SER A 361 -22.77 -2.05 21.40
C SER A 361 -22.35 -3.19 20.45
N GLY A 362 -21.10 -3.64 20.45
CA GLY A 362 -20.55 -4.62 19.50
C GLY A 362 -20.44 -4.13 18.05
N SER A 363 -20.90 -2.91 17.75
CA SER A 363 -20.78 -2.30 16.42
C SER A 363 -19.33 -1.86 16.18
N PRO A 364 -18.65 -2.32 15.10
CA PRO A 364 -17.24 -2.02 14.87
C PRO A 364 -17.01 -0.55 14.51
N TYR A 365 -15.90 0.02 14.96
CA TYR A 365 -15.52 1.40 14.65
C TYR A 365 -15.19 1.56 13.16
N THR A 366 -15.69 2.64 12.58
CA THR A 366 -15.49 3.04 11.18
C THR A 366 -14.71 4.35 11.07
N LYS A 367 -14.67 5.15 12.14
CA LYS A 367 -14.05 6.47 12.24
C LYS A 367 -13.18 6.60 13.49
N LEU A 368 -12.16 7.45 13.40
CA LEU A 368 -11.23 7.69 14.51
C LEU A 368 -11.92 8.35 15.71
N PHE A 369 -12.92 9.22 15.52
CA PHE A 369 -13.69 9.76 16.65
C PHE A 369 -14.47 8.67 17.41
N GLU A 370 -15.08 7.71 16.72
CA GLU A 370 -15.79 6.57 17.34
C GLU A 370 -14.82 5.70 18.15
N ALA A 371 -13.62 5.46 17.61
CA ALA A 371 -12.57 4.73 18.31
C ALA A 371 -11.99 5.50 19.51
N VAL A 372 -11.92 6.84 19.44
CA VAL A 372 -11.54 7.72 20.56
C VAL A 372 -12.60 7.69 21.68
N GLN A 373 -13.90 7.65 21.35
CA GLN A 373 -14.97 7.39 22.33
C GLN A 373 -14.76 6.03 23.02
N GLY A 374 -14.36 5.01 22.24
CA GLY A 374 -13.95 3.70 22.75
C GLY A 374 -12.72 3.70 23.66
N MET A 375 -11.76 4.59 23.40
CA MET A 375 -10.58 4.79 24.25
C MET A 375 -10.97 5.43 25.58
N PHE A 376 -11.84 6.46 25.58
CA PHE A 376 -12.36 7.07 26.81
C PHE A 376 -13.17 6.08 27.65
N GLU A 377 -14.06 5.31 27.02
CA GLU A 377 -14.77 4.17 27.64
C GLU A 377 -13.82 3.18 28.32
N TYR A 378 -12.67 2.88 27.68
CA TYR A 378 -11.70 1.92 28.20
C TYR A 378 -10.93 2.41 29.43
N VAL A 379 -10.63 3.71 29.51
CA VAL A 379 -9.89 4.33 30.63
C VAL A 379 -10.78 5.00 31.68
N ARG A 380 -12.11 4.88 31.57
CA ARG A 380 -13.13 5.30 32.56
C ARG A 380 -12.63 5.13 34.01
N GLU A 381 -12.35 3.89 34.38
CA GLU A 381 -12.02 3.42 35.74
C GLU A 381 -10.67 3.98 36.27
N GLU A 382 -9.92 4.67 35.42
CA GLU A 382 -8.63 5.29 35.72
C GLU A 382 -8.74 6.80 35.72
N VAL A 383 -9.49 7.39 34.78
CA VAL A 383 -9.83 8.82 34.81
C VAL A 383 -10.61 9.14 36.08
N GLU A 384 -11.62 8.32 36.41
CA GLU A 384 -12.43 8.45 37.63
C GLU A 384 -11.60 8.24 38.90
N ALA A 385 -10.70 7.24 38.92
CA ALA A 385 -9.82 6.97 40.06
C ALA A 385 -8.69 8.00 40.24
N LEU A 386 -8.48 8.88 39.27
CA LEU A 386 -7.52 9.99 39.32
C LEU A 386 -8.20 11.36 39.53
N GLY A 387 -9.53 11.43 39.43
CA GLY A 387 -10.27 12.70 39.46
C GLY A 387 -10.06 13.57 38.21
N PHE A 388 -9.71 12.97 37.07
CA PHE A 388 -9.28 13.69 35.86
C PHE A 388 -10.40 13.98 34.85
N GLN A 389 -11.67 13.82 35.22
CA GLN A 389 -12.83 14.02 34.33
C GLN A 389 -12.83 15.42 33.71
N GLU A 390 -12.62 16.47 34.52
CA GLU A 390 -12.67 17.88 34.09
C GLU A 390 -11.53 18.22 33.11
N TYR A 391 -10.33 17.67 33.31
CA TYR A 391 -9.19 17.90 32.41
C TYR A 391 -9.46 17.40 30.98
N LEU A 392 -10.38 16.46 30.77
CA LEU A 392 -10.70 15.92 29.43
C LEU A 392 -11.64 16.82 28.60
N GLU A 393 -12.27 17.85 29.19
CA GLU A 393 -13.28 18.69 28.54
C GLU A 393 -12.90 19.23 27.14
N PRO A 394 -11.66 19.73 26.88
CA PRO A 394 -11.25 20.14 25.53
C PRO A 394 -11.34 19.03 24.49
N PHE A 395 -11.14 17.77 24.90
CA PHE A 395 -11.29 16.59 24.04
C PHE A 395 -12.75 16.12 23.95
N LEU A 396 -13.56 16.29 25.00
CA LEU A 396 -14.99 15.98 24.96
C LEU A 396 -15.72 16.86 23.93
N VAL A 397 -15.51 18.18 23.94
CA VAL A 397 -16.03 19.09 22.90
C VAL A 397 -15.52 18.69 21.50
N SER A 398 -14.27 18.22 21.40
CA SER A 398 -13.70 17.77 20.11
C SER A 398 -14.37 16.51 19.54
N VAL A 399 -14.93 15.65 20.40
CA VAL A 399 -15.36 14.27 20.07
C VAL A 399 -16.88 14.07 20.14
N TYR A 400 -17.57 14.80 21.02
CA TYR A 400 -19.01 14.78 21.22
C TYR A 400 -19.71 16.08 20.75
N GLY A 401 -18.94 17.15 20.51
CA GLY A 401 -19.49 18.45 20.11
C GLY A 401 -20.04 19.24 21.29
N SER A 402 -20.79 20.30 20.99
CA SER A 402 -21.35 21.22 21.97
C SER A 402 -22.71 21.75 21.53
N LYS A 403 -23.31 22.65 22.31
CA LYS A 403 -24.54 23.39 21.95
C LYS A 403 -24.42 24.21 20.66
N ARG A 404 -23.20 24.49 20.17
CA ARG A 404 -22.94 25.25 18.92
C ARG A 404 -22.17 24.45 17.85
N LEU A 405 -21.68 23.25 18.14
CA LEU A 405 -20.79 22.46 17.27
C LEU A 405 -21.28 21.01 17.11
N GLU A 406 -21.38 20.53 15.88
CA GLU A 406 -21.49 19.08 15.60
C GLU A 406 -20.12 18.41 15.68
N PRO A 407 -20.01 17.21 16.28
CA PRO A 407 -18.77 16.45 16.27
C PRO A 407 -18.45 15.82 14.90
N PRO A 408 -17.18 15.48 14.66
CA PRO A 408 -16.01 15.83 15.45
C PRO A 408 -15.30 17.09 14.95
N CYS A 409 -14.49 17.72 15.81
CA CYS A 409 -13.66 18.89 15.48
C CYS A 409 -12.30 18.78 16.19
N SER A 410 -11.23 18.48 15.45
CA SER A 410 -9.87 18.53 15.99
C SER A 410 -9.35 19.97 16.12
N PRO A 411 -8.22 20.23 16.81
CA PRO A 411 -7.58 21.56 16.80
C PRO A 411 -7.36 22.10 15.39
N ALA A 412 -6.89 21.24 14.46
CA ALA A 412 -6.76 21.58 13.05
C ALA A 412 -8.10 21.88 12.36
N ASP A 413 -9.21 21.20 12.70
CA ASP A 413 -10.53 21.57 12.16
C ASP A 413 -11.03 22.91 12.72
N TYR A 414 -10.74 23.25 13.98
CA TYR A 414 -11.00 24.60 14.50
C TYR A 414 -10.18 25.67 13.77
N LEU A 415 -8.91 25.41 13.44
CA LEU A 415 -8.10 26.32 12.62
C LEU A 415 -8.69 26.46 11.20
N LEU A 416 -9.15 25.37 10.59
CA LEU A 416 -9.88 25.42 9.30
C LEU A 416 -11.17 26.27 9.39
N TYR A 417 -11.89 26.22 10.52
CA TYR A 417 -13.04 27.09 10.79
C TYR A 417 -12.67 28.58 10.88
N LEU A 418 -11.52 28.93 11.47
CA LEU A 418 -11.02 30.31 11.48
C LEU A 418 -10.65 30.80 10.07
N TYR A 419 -10.06 29.94 9.25
CA TYR A 419 -9.72 30.27 7.85
C TYR A 419 -10.97 30.49 6.99
N ASP A 420 -11.96 29.61 7.07
CA ASP A 420 -13.26 29.77 6.39
C ASP A 420 -13.98 31.04 6.88
N SER A 421 -14.07 31.25 8.20
CA SER A 421 -14.74 32.41 8.81
C SER A 421 -14.04 33.75 8.55
N SER A 422 -12.75 33.76 8.22
CA SER A 422 -12.01 34.95 7.81
C SER A 422 -12.08 35.24 6.29
N GLY A 423 -12.86 34.46 5.53
CA GLY A 423 -12.93 34.56 4.07
C GLY A 423 -11.67 34.06 3.36
N GLY A 424 -10.92 33.16 3.99
CA GLY A 424 -9.62 32.67 3.50
C GLY A 424 -8.43 33.62 3.79
N ASN A 425 -8.61 34.60 4.69
CA ASN A 425 -7.56 35.57 5.01
C ASN A 425 -6.55 34.98 6.01
N MET A 426 -5.46 34.41 5.49
CA MET A 426 -4.41 33.82 6.32
C MET A 426 -3.74 34.82 7.27
N SER A 427 -3.59 36.10 6.89
CA SER A 427 -3.05 37.13 7.79
C SER A 427 -3.95 37.40 8.99
N ALA A 428 -5.27 37.18 8.86
CA ALA A 428 -6.20 37.20 9.99
C ALA A 428 -6.04 35.95 10.86
N VAL A 429 -5.99 34.75 10.27
CA VAL A 429 -5.77 33.49 11.00
C VAL A 429 -4.45 33.51 11.78
N VAL A 430 -3.37 34.01 11.19
CA VAL A 430 -2.06 34.14 11.82
C VAL A 430 -2.06 35.14 12.99
N ARG A 431 -2.83 36.23 12.88
CA ARG A 431 -3.04 37.14 14.02
C ARG A 431 -3.77 36.43 15.17
N SER A 432 -4.87 35.75 14.86
CA SER A 432 -5.62 34.97 15.85
C SER A 432 -4.78 33.84 16.45
N LEU A 433 -3.86 33.22 15.70
CA LEU A 433 -2.93 32.22 16.24
C LEU A 433 -1.97 32.81 17.29
N MET A 434 -1.48 34.04 17.09
CA MET A 434 -0.67 34.74 18.09
C MET A 434 -1.49 35.15 19.32
N GLU A 435 -2.73 35.60 19.12
CA GLU A 435 -3.67 35.97 20.20
C GLU A 435 -4.08 34.74 21.03
N ILE A 436 -4.41 33.62 20.37
CA ILE A 436 -4.70 32.31 20.99
C ILE A 436 -3.48 31.82 21.76
N THR A 437 -2.30 31.76 21.14
CA THR A 437 -1.07 31.31 21.80
C THR A 437 -0.72 32.19 23.01
N ARG A 438 -1.04 33.50 22.97
CA ARG A 438 -0.88 34.37 24.14
C ARG A 438 -1.90 34.01 25.23
N LYS A 439 -3.20 34.02 24.89
CA LYS A 439 -4.30 33.85 25.84
C LYS A 439 -4.27 32.48 26.52
N TYR A 440 -4.23 31.39 25.76
CA TYR A 440 -4.47 30.04 26.30
C TYR A 440 -3.21 29.25 26.65
N CYS A 441 -2.00 29.72 26.30
CA CYS A 441 -0.76 29.13 26.83
C CYS A 441 -0.20 29.86 28.07
N THR A 442 -0.69 31.07 28.39
CA THR A 442 -0.35 31.78 29.65
C THR A 442 -1.50 31.76 30.66
N GLY A 443 -2.75 31.84 30.19
CA GLY A 443 -3.97 31.73 31.00
C GLY A 443 -4.57 30.32 30.98
N SER A 444 -5.86 30.24 31.34
CA SER A 444 -6.65 29.01 31.39
C SER A 444 -7.64 28.89 30.21
N GLY A 445 -8.25 27.72 30.03
CA GLY A 445 -9.29 27.46 29.03
C GLY A 445 -8.75 26.98 27.67
N ASP A 446 -9.65 26.84 26.70
CA ASP A 446 -9.36 26.37 25.34
C ASP A 446 -10.19 27.15 24.30
N PRO A 447 -9.61 27.54 23.15
CA PRO A 447 -10.33 28.33 22.15
C PRO A 447 -11.50 27.58 21.50
N VAL A 448 -11.49 26.24 21.47
CA VAL A 448 -12.60 25.45 20.90
C VAL A 448 -13.81 25.48 21.83
N ILE A 449 -13.57 25.38 23.16
CA ILE A 449 -14.60 25.55 24.19
C ILE A 449 -15.12 26.99 24.16
N GLU A 450 -14.26 28.01 24.03
CA GLU A 450 -14.74 29.40 24.00
C GLU A 450 -15.58 29.69 22.73
N ALA A 451 -15.12 29.22 21.57
CA ALA A 451 -15.80 29.42 20.29
C ALA A 451 -17.15 28.68 20.20
N PHE A 452 -17.28 27.50 20.82
CA PHE A 452 -18.43 26.62 20.63
C PHE A 452 -19.20 26.25 21.90
N GLY A 453 -18.64 26.46 23.09
CA GLY A 453 -19.20 26.10 24.39
C GLY A 453 -18.78 24.71 24.85
N GLU A 454 -19.07 24.42 26.10
CA GLU A 454 -18.85 23.13 26.77
C GLU A 454 -19.59 21.97 26.08
N ALA A 455 -19.14 20.75 26.36
CA ALA A 455 -19.69 19.52 25.82
C ALA A 455 -21.18 19.35 26.16
N GLU A 456 -21.95 18.73 25.27
CA GLU A 456 -23.36 18.39 25.54
C GLU A 456 -23.54 17.15 26.45
N VAL A 457 -22.44 16.58 26.97
CA VAL A 457 -22.44 15.31 27.70
C VAL A 457 -21.36 15.35 28.78
N GLU A 458 -21.75 15.22 30.05
CA GLU A 458 -20.78 14.93 31.13
C GLU A 458 -20.17 13.53 30.93
N VAL A 459 -18.87 13.41 31.24
CA VAL A 459 -18.12 12.13 31.24
C VAL A 459 -18.93 11.03 31.94
N THR A 460 -19.43 11.31 33.13
CA THR A 460 -20.16 10.42 34.04
C THR A 460 -21.49 9.87 33.51
N GLU A 461 -22.20 10.58 32.63
CA GLU A 461 -23.57 10.18 32.24
C GLU A 461 -23.60 8.98 31.28
N ARG A 462 -22.76 9.02 30.25
CA ARG A 462 -22.52 7.86 29.37
C ARG A 462 -21.51 6.86 29.99
N LEU A 463 -21.05 7.19 31.19
CA LEU A 463 -20.29 6.40 32.17
C LEU A 463 -20.76 4.95 32.47
N ARG A 464 -21.90 4.49 31.95
CA ARG A 464 -22.66 3.34 32.51
C ARG A 464 -22.50 2.06 31.68
N PRO A 465 -22.28 0.89 32.30
CA PRO A 465 -22.23 -0.38 31.58
C PRO A 465 -23.57 -0.67 30.90
N ALA A 466 -23.52 -1.15 29.65
CA ALA A 466 -24.71 -1.40 28.86
C ALA A 466 -25.62 -2.46 29.53
N ILE A 467 -26.91 -2.14 29.65
CA ILE A 467 -27.93 -3.03 30.21
C ILE A 467 -27.97 -4.32 29.37
N LYS A 468 -27.78 -5.46 30.02
CA LYS A 468 -27.89 -6.76 29.35
C LYS A 468 -29.34 -7.04 29.02
N VAL A 469 -29.55 -7.70 27.88
CA VAL A 469 -30.87 -8.08 27.37
C VAL A 469 -30.86 -9.53 26.91
N SER A 470 -31.86 -10.31 27.33
CA SER A 470 -32.16 -11.62 26.77
C SER A 470 -33.10 -11.48 25.57
N MET A 471 -32.93 -12.31 24.54
CA MET A 471 -33.80 -12.33 23.36
C MET A 471 -34.05 -13.78 22.92
N ARG A 472 -35.32 -14.14 22.71
CA ARG A 472 -35.71 -15.43 22.12
C ARG A 472 -36.73 -15.21 21.01
N ALA A 473 -36.50 -15.75 19.82
CA ALA A 473 -37.41 -15.61 18.68
C ALA A 473 -37.81 -16.97 18.09
N GLU A 474 -39.11 -17.14 17.87
CA GLU A 474 -39.70 -18.35 17.31
C GLU A 474 -40.70 -18.01 16.21
N THR A 475 -40.86 -18.91 15.24
CA THR A 475 -41.85 -18.80 14.17
C THR A 475 -42.58 -20.14 14.00
N ALA A 476 -43.88 -20.06 13.77
CA ALA A 476 -44.71 -21.20 13.39
C ALA A 476 -44.84 -21.35 11.86
N ALA A 477 -44.22 -20.45 11.08
CA ALA A 477 -44.26 -20.51 9.62
C ALA A 477 -43.47 -21.72 9.11
N SER A 478 -44.09 -22.52 8.24
CA SER A 478 -43.43 -23.57 7.46
C SER A 478 -43.34 -23.20 5.98
N MET A 479 -44.36 -22.50 5.47
CA MET A 479 -44.43 -21.88 4.15
C MET A 479 -45.08 -20.49 4.25
N VAL A 480 -44.66 -19.54 3.41
CA VAL A 480 -45.22 -18.17 3.31
C VAL A 480 -45.28 -17.71 1.85
N VAL A 481 -46.40 -17.15 1.44
CA VAL A 481 -46.63 -16.57 0.10
C VAL A 481 -46.46 -15.05 0.14
N ALA A 482 -46.02 -14.42 -0.96
CA ALA A 482 -45.93 -12.95 -1.00
C ALA A 482 -47.27 -12.26 -0.70
N GLY A 483 -47.21 -11.26 0.18
CA GLY A 483 -48.37 -10.56 0.75
C GLY A 483 -48.88 -11.13 2.08
N GLU A 484 -48.54 -12.37 2.46
CA GLU A 484 -48.93 -12.95 3.75
C GLU A 484 -48.10 -12.38 4.92
N LYS A 485 -48.73 -12.20 6.09
CA LYS A 485 -48.05 -11.82 7.33
C LYS A 485 -47.38 -13.04 7.96
N ILE A 486 -46.09 -12.93 8.28
CA ILE A 486 -45.30 -14.02 8.86
C ILE A 486 -45.62 -14.15 10.37
N PRO A 487 -46.12 -15.30 10.87
CA PRO A 487 -46.38 -15.50 12.29
C PRO A 487 -45.08 -15.71 13.07
N PHE A 488 -44.83 -14.89 14.09
CA PHE A 488 -43.68 -15.04 14.99
C PHE A 488 -44.00 -14.54 16.40
N THR A 489 -43.16 -15.01 17.33
CA THR A 489 -43.06 -14.55 18.71
C THR A 489 -41.61 -14.13 18.95
N LEU A 490 -41.43 -12.97 19.58
CA LEU A 490 -40.15 -12.47 20.08
C LEU A 490 -40.34 -12.09 21.55
N ASP A 491 -39.65 -12.81 22.44
CA ASP A 491 -39.59 -12.51 23.87
C ASP A 491 -38.29 -11.73 24.16
N LEU A 492 -38.41 -10.62 24.90
CA LEU A 492 -37.32 -9.71 25.28
C LEU A 492 -37.33 -9.49 26.80
N GLU A 493 -36.18 -9.46 27.46
CA GLU A 493 -36.09 -9.18 28.90
C GLU A 493 -34.81 -8.39 29.20
N GLY A 494 -34.90 -7.34 30.01
CA GLY A 494 -33.78 -6.46 30.33
C GLY A 494 -33.50 -6.35 31.83
N GLU A 495 -32.22 -6.21 32.18
CA GLU A 495 -31.78 -5.99 33.57
C GLU A 495 -32.04 -4.55 34.08
N GLY A 496 -32.60 -3.66 33.26
CA GLY A 496 -32.84 -2.25 33.60
C GLY A 496 -33.90 -1.57 32.73
N ASP A 497 -34.35 -0.38 33.18
CA ASP A 497 -35.34 0.45 32.47
C ASP A 497 -34.68 1.27 31.35
N VAL A 498 -35.05 1.00 30.09
CA VAL A 498 -34.39 1.62 28.92
C VAL A 498 -35.25 1.62 27.65
N GLN A 499 -35.03 2.62 26.78
CA GLN A 499 -35.66 2.72 25.45
C GLN A 499 -34.72 2.16 24.38
N ALA A 500 -35.18 1.14 23.66
CA ALA A 500 -34.43 0.48 22.61
C ALA A 500 -35.17 0.52 21.26
N THR A 501 -34.42 0.35 20.18
CA THR A 501 -34.91 0.23 18.80
C THR A 501 -34.74 -1.21 18.34
N LEU A 502 -35.85 -1.90 18.12
CA LEU A 502 -35.92 -3.21 17.52
C LEU A 502 -35.97 -3.09 16.00
N ILE A 503 -34.99 -3.68 15.33
CA ILE A 503 -34.94 -3.84 13.88
C ILE A 503 -35.27 -5.31 13.58
N ALA A 504 -36.32 -5.55 12.81
CA ALA A 504 -36.74 -6.88 12.38
C ALA A 504 -36.58 -7.02 10.86
N LYS A 505 -36.05 -8.17 10.42
CA LYS A 505 -35.73 -8.44 9.02
C LYS A 505 -36.23 -9.81 8.59
N VAL A 506 -36.65 -9.92 7.34
CA VAL A 506 -36.82 -11.20 6.65
C VAL A 506 -35.59 -11.40 5.79
N VAL A 507 -34.85 -12.51 5.97
CA VAL A 507 -33.58 -12.76 5.28
C VAL A 507 -33.56 -14.09 4.54
N LEU A 508 -32.93 -14.12 3.37
CA LEU A 508 -32.63 -15.36 2.63
C LEU A 508 -31.59 -16.18 3.38
N ALA A 509 -31.91 -17.42 3.76
CA ALA A 509 -31.02 -18.28 4.55
C ALA A 509 -29.72 -18.64 3.80
N GLU A 510 -29.73 -18.70 2.47
CA GLU A 510 -28.58 -19.04 1.63
C GLU A 510 -27.50 -17.95 1.58
N ARG A 511 -27.85 -16.68 1.84
CA ARG A 511 -26.98 -15.50 1.60
C ARG A 511 -27.00 -14.45 2.71
N ASN A 512 -27.85 -14.64 3.72
CA ASN A 512 -28.17 -13.67 4.77
C ASN A 512 -28.66 -12.29 4.25
N GLU A 513 -29.18 -12.28 3.02
CA GLU A 513 -29.63 -11.10 2.28
C GLU A 513 -31.02 -10.66 2.75
N ALA A 514 -31.18 -9.38 3.11
CA ALA A 514 -32.41 -8.87 3.71
C ALA A 514 -33.43 -8.43 2.65
N ILE A 515 -34.61 -9.06 2.67
CA ILE A 515 -35.69 -8.90 1.70
C ILE A 515 -36.69 -7.82 2.15
N GLN A 516 -36.97 -7.77 3.46
CA GLN A 516 -37.73 -6.71 4.11
C GLN A 516 -37.02 -6.33 5.42
N THR A 517 -37.09 -5.05 5.79
CA THR A 517 -36.70 -4.53 7.12
C THR A 517 -37.84 -3.66 7.66
N THR A 518 -38.19 -3.85 8.94
CA THR A 518 -39.15 -3.03 9.68
C THR A 518 -38.52 -2.63 11.03
N ILE A 519 -38.83 -1.44 11.55
CA ILE A 519 -38.21 -0.88 12.76
C ILE A 519 -39.29 -0.45 13.76
N LYS A 520 -39.06 -0.65 15.06
CA LYS A 520 -39.98 -0.27 16.14
C LYS A 520 -39.23 0.11 17.42
N LYS A 521 -39.67 1.16 18.13
CA LYS A 521 -39.20 1.46 19.49
C LYS A 521 -39.87 0.54 20.53
N VAL A 522 -39.10 0.11 21.51
CA VAL A 522 -39.49 -0.81 22.58
C VAL A 522 -38.95 -0.27 23.90
N ALA A 523 -39.82 -0.09 24.89
CA ALA A 523 -39.41 0.15 26.27
C ALA A 523 -39.18 -1.18 26.96
N LEU A 524 -37.98 -1.40 27.50
CA LEU A 524 -37.71 -2.48 28.45
C LEU A 524 -37.81 -1.92 29.87
N LYS A 525 -38.20 -2.77 30.83
CA LYS A 525 -38.19 -2.47 32.25
C LYS A 525 -37.57 -3.63 33.03
N ALA A 526 -36.88 -3.30 34.13
CA ALA A 526 -36.21 -4.29 34.96
C ALA A 526 -37.17 -5.42 35.40
N GLY A 527 -36.81 -6.67 35.09
CA GLY A 527 -37.59 -7.85 35.49
C GLY A 527 -38.99 -7.96 34.88
N LYS A 528 -39.27 -7.26 33.76
CA LYS A 528 -40.58 -7.33 33.07
C LYS A 528 -40.38 -7.74 31.60
N PRO A 529 -40.63 -9.02 31.25
CA PRO A 529 -40.45 -9.49 29.87
C PRO A 529 -41.48 -8.87 28.92
N VAL A 530 -41.00 -8.43 27.76
CA VAL A 530 -41.78 -7.78 26.71
C VAL A 530 -41.93 -8.75 25.53
N LYS A 531 -43.16 -9.17 25.27
CA LYS A 531 -43.51 -10.11 24.19
C LYS A 531 -44.02 -9.36 22.96
N ILE A 532 -43.38 -9.59 21.81
CA ILE A 532 -43.68 -8.94 20.53
C ILE A 532 -44.09 -10.00 19.50
N THR A 533 -45.13 -9.70 18.72
CA THR A 533 -45.66 -10.63 17.69
C THR A 533 -45.92 -9.93 16.36
N GLY A 534 -46.17 -10.71 15.30
CA GLY A 534 -46.41 -10.21 13.94
C GLY A 534 -47.63 -9.29 13.74
N SER A 535 -48.52 -9.17 14.72
CA SER A 535 -49.58 -8.14 14.71
C SER A 535 -49.05 -6.76 15.14
N GLN A 536 -48.09 -6.74 16.07
CA GLN A 536 -47.47 -5.53 16.63
C GLN A 536 -46.25 -5.04 15.85
N LEU A 537 -45.70 -5.87 14.96
CA LEU A 537 -44.56 -5.58 14.09
C LEU A 537 -44.69 -6.44 12.81
N PRO A 538 -45.45 -6.00 11.80
CA PRO A 538 -45.74 -6.82 10.62
C PRO A 538 -44.51 -7.04 9.74
N LEU A 539 -44.29 -8.30 9.38
CA LEU A 539 -43.29 -8.77 8.42
C LEU A 539 -44.00 -9.63 7.38
N THR A 540 -43.55 -9.55 6.12
CA THR A 540 -44.16 -10.17 4.95
C THR A 540 -43.09 -10.66 3.98
N ILE A 541 -43.48 -11.37 2.93
CA ILE A 541 -42.62 -11.57 1.76
C ILE A 541 -43.06 -10.55 0.68
N PRO A 542 -42.18 -9.63 0.23
CA PRO A 542 -42.51 -8.72 -0.86
C PRO A 542 -42.72 -9.47 -2.19
N LEU A 543 -43.69 -9.03 -2.98
CA LEU A 543 -43.97 -9.61 -4.30
C LEU A 543 -42.78 -9.38 -5.24
N LYS A 544 -42.47 -10.36 -6.10
CA LYS A 544 -41.33 -10.41 -7.04
C LYS A 544 -39.93 -10.40 -6.42
N ALA A 545 -39.78 -10.43 -5.09
CA ALA A 545 -38.48 -10.35 -4.43
C ALA A 545 -37.46 -11.45 -4.81
N PHE A 546 -37.94 -12.64 -5.19
CA PHE A 546 -37.13 -13.72 -5.75
C PHE A 546 -37.99 -14.68 -6.58
N GLN A 547 -37.36 -15.47 -7.45
CA GLN A 547 -38.03 -16.51 -8.25
C GLN A 547 -37.95 -17.88 -7.59
N GLY A 548 -39.01 -18.67 -7.74
CA GLY A 548 -39.15 -20.00 -7.14
C GLY A 548 -39.37 -19.97 -5.62
N THR A 549 -39.30 -21.15 -5.01
CA THR A 549 -39.35 -21.32 -3.55
C THR A 549 -37.97 -21.11 -2.95
N LYS A 550 -37.83 -20.28 -1.92
CA LYS A 550 -36.57 -20.03 -1.21
C LYS A 550 -36.67 -20.26 0.29
N ALA A 551 -35.55 -20.63 0.90
CA ALA A 551 -35.40 -20.74 2.34
C ALA A 551 -35.20 -19.35 2.96
N CYS A 552 -36.09 -18.96 3.87
CA CYS A 552 -36.07 -17.67 4.57
C CYS A 552 -36.05 -17.89 6.09
N ARG A 553 -35.65 -16.87 6.84
CA ARG A 553 -35.74 -16.82 8.30
C ARG A 553 -35.96 -15.38 8.75
N LEU A 554 -36.49 -15.19 9.96
CA LEU A 554 -36.55 -13.87 10.57
C LEU A 554 -35.28 -13.60 11.36
N LYS A 555 -34.81 -12.36 11.33
CA LYS A 555 -33.71 -11.86 12.14
C LYS A 555 -34.16 -10.62 12.90
N PHE A 556 -33.92 -10.61 14.20
CA PHE A 556 -34.22 -9.50 15.09
C PHE A 556 -32.92 -8.97 15.68
N THR A 557 -32.76 -7.65 15.68
CA THR A 557 -31.59 -6.93 16.19
C THR A 557 -32.10 -5.81 17.10
N LEU A 558 -31.75 -5.81 18.38
CA LEU A 558 -32.09 -4.74 19.32
C LEU A 558 -30.90 -3.81 19.49
N LYS A 559 -31.12 -2.48 19.45
CA LYS A 559 -30.09 -1.44 19.69
C LYS A 559 -30.65 -0.25 20.45
N GLY A 560 -29.93 0.28 21.43
CA GLY A 560 -30.29 1.53 22.11
C GLY A 560 -29.10 2.12 22.86
N ASP A 561 -29.13 3.42 23.14
CA ASP A 561 -28.16 4.06 24.02
C ASP A 561 -28.26 3.40 25.41
N GLY A 562 -27.12 2.90 25.91
CA GLY A 562 -27.08 2.13 27.17
C GLY A 562 -27.57 0.68 27.09
N VAL A 563 -27.75 0.09 25.90
CA VAL A 563 -28.20 -1.30 25.72
C VAL A 563 -27.19 -2.12 24.93
N GLU A 564 -26.91 -3.35 25.37
CA GLU A 564 -26.10 -4.30 24.61
C GLU A 564 -26.79 -4.66 23.28
N THR A 565 -26.11 -4.53 22.12
CA THR A 565 -26.71 -5.00 20.87
C THR A 565 -26.88 -6.52 20.93
N ARG A 566 -28.12 -6.97 20.88
CA ARG A 566 -28.45 -8.40 20.85
C ARG A 566 -29.13 -8.74 19.52
N GLU A 567 -28.80 -9.92 19.00
CA GLU A 567 -29.41 -10.47 17.79
C GLU A 567 -29.95 -11.87 18.06
N VAL A 568 -31.10 -12.18 17.47
CA VAL A 568 -31.70 -13.51 17.50
C VAL A 568 -32.37 -13.83 16.16
N GLU A 569 -32.31 -15.09 15.74
CA GLU A 569 -32.76 -15.55 14.43
C GLU A 569 -33.73 -16.73 14.63
N THR A 570 -34.81 -16.78 13.85
CA THR A 570 -35.78 -17.89 13.94
C THR A 570 -35.30 -19.12 13.20
N LYS A 571 -36.01 -20.25 13.42
CA LYS A 571 -35.98 -21.40 12.49
C LYS A 571 -36.31 -20.96 11.05
N ILE A 572 -35.79 -21.73 10.09
CA ILE A 572 -35.95 -21.51 8.65
C ILE A 572 -37.33 -21.99 8.20
N PHE A 573 -37.98 -21.20 7.35
CA PHE A 573 -39.25 -21.51 6.67
C PHE A 573 -39.09 -21.36 5.15
N LYS A 574 -40.00 -21.96 4.37
CA LYS A 574 -40.04 -21.79 2.91
C LYS A 574 -40.86 -20.55 2.54
N ALA A 575 -40.47 -19.86 1.48
CA ALA A 575 -41.23 -18.72 0.98
C ALA A 575 -41.32 -18.72 -0.55
N ILE A 576 -42.38 -18.13 -1.11
CA ILE A 576 -42.58 -17.96 -2.56
C ILE A 576 -42.93 -16.50 -2.85
N ALA A 577 -42.03 -15.77 -3.51
CA ALA A 577 -42.21 -14.34 -3.77
C ALA A 577 -42.81 -13.99 -5.14
N THR A 578 -42.75 -14.88 -6.13
CA THR A 578 -43.21 -14.60 -7.51
C THR A 578 -44.26 -15.62 -7.95
N PRO A 579 -45.48 -15.21 -8.32
CA PRO A 579 -46.47 -16.08 -8.96
C PRO A 579 -45.97 -16.55 -10.33
N SER A 580 -46.18 -17.82 -10.68
CA SER A 580 -45.87 -18.34 -12.01
C SER A 580 -47.15 -18.76 -12.72
N VAL A 581 -47.50 -18.03 -13.79
CA VAL A 581 -48.70 -18.28 -14.60
C VAL A 581 -48.29 -18.84 -15.96
N ARG A 582 -49.03 -19.84 -16.45
CA ARG A 582 -48.97 -20.33 -17.83
C ARG A 582 -50.15 -19.74 -18.61
N ILE A 583 -49.85 -19.09 -19.73
CA ILE A 583 -50.83 -18.72 -20.76
C ILE A 583 -50.81 -19.82 -21.82
N MET A 584 -51.99 -20.22 -22.32
CA MET A 584 -52.17 -21.13 -23.44
C MET A 584 -53.28 -20.59 -24.34
N ALA A 585 -52.89 -19.77 -25.31
CA ALA A 585 -53.77 -19.41 -26.42
C ALA A 585 -53.86 -20.56 -27.44
N GLU A 586 -55.03 -20.74 -28.05
CA GLU A 586 -55.15 -21.46 -29.32
C GLU A 586 -54.24 -20.79 -30.38
N THR A 587 -53.85 -21.55 -31.41
CA THR A 587 -53.10 -20.96 -32.53
C THR A 587 -54.06 -20.08 -33.35
N PRO A 588 -53.85 -18.76 -33.45
CA PRO A 588 -54.75 -17.92 -34.23
C PRO A 588 -54.63 -18.22 -35.72
N PRO A 589 -55.70 -17.98 -36.50
CA PRO A 589 -55.62 -18.11 -37.95
C PRO A 589 -54.61 -17.10 -38.51
N LYS A 590 -53.80 -17.52 -39.48
CA LYS A 590 -52.83 -16.63 -40.16
C LYS A 590 -53.52 -15.50 -40.93
N THR A 591 -54.70 -15.80 -41.48
CA THR A 591 -55.56 -14.91 -42.25
C THR A 591 -56.97 -14.96 -41.68
N ILE A 592 -57.63 -13.81 -41.58
CA ILE A 592 -59.08 -13.67 -41.30
C ILE A 592 -59.70 -12.90 -42.48
N ILE A 593 -60.89 -13.27 -42.93
CA ILE A 593 -61.59 -12.52 -43.98
C ILE A 593 -62.22 -11.25 -43.38
N LYS A 594 -62.13 -10.12 -44.07
CA LYS A 594 -62.71 -8.85 -43.63
C LYS A 594 -64.21 -9.01 -43.33
N GLY A 595 -64.63 -8.70 -42.10
CA GLY A 595 -65.99 -8.87 -41.59
C GLY A 595 -66.30 -10.25 -40.98
N GLU A 596 -65.40 -11.23 -41.06
CA GLU A 596 -65.56 -12.54 -40.44
C GLU A 596 -65.47 -12.43 -38.91
N LYS A 597 -66.45 -12.96 -38.17
CA LYS A 597 -66.37 -13.08 -36.70
C LYS A 597 -65.61 -14.36 -36.34
N ARG A 598 -64.35 -14.20 -35.91
CA ARG A 598 -63.54 -15.26 -35.30
C ARG A 598 -63.41 -15.02 -33.80
N GLU A 599 -63.44 -16.08 -33.02
CA GLU A 599 -62.99 -16.07 -31.61
C GLU A 599 -61.70 -16.86 -31.46
N LEU A 600 -60.90 -16.49 -30.46
CA LEU A 600 -59.72 -17.20 -30.02
C LEU A 600 -59.87 -17.55 -28.53
N LYS A 601 -59.65 -18.80 -28.15
CA LYS A 601 -59.66 -19.18 -26.73
C LYS A 601 -58.27 -19.03 -26.13
N VAL A 602 -58.23 -18.45 -24.93
CA VAL A 602 -57.03 -18.25 -24.11
C VAL A 602 -57.28 -18.89 -22.75
N ARG A 603 -56.64 -20.04 -22.52
CA ARG A 603 -56.63 -20.71 -21.21
C ARG A 603 -55.48 -20.17 -20.37
N VAL A 604 -55.76 -19.83 -19.12
CA VAL A 604 -54.76 -19.33 -18.16
C VAL A 604 -54.74 -20.26 -16.95
N GLU A 605 -53.54 -20.70 -16.54
CA GLU A 605 -53.31 -21.66 -15.45
C GLU A 605 -52.21 -21.18 -14.50
N SER A 606 -52.30 -21.51 -13.21
CA SER A 606 -51.24 -21.24 -12.25
C SER A 606 -50.33 -22.46 -12.11
N LYS A 607 -49.02 -22.23 -12.11
CA LYS A 607 -48.00 -23.21 -11.70
C LYS A 607 -47.64 -23.08 -10.21
N THR A 608 -48.13 -22.04 -9.54
CA THR A 608 -47.95 -21.76 -8.12
C THR A 608 -49.34 -21.59 -7.48
N PRO A 609 -50.05 -22.70 -7.16
CA PRO A 609 -51.42 -22.67 -6.63
C PRO A 609 -51.51 -22.05 -5.23
N GLU A 610 -50.39 -21.76 -4.59
CA GLU A 610 -50.29 -21.08 -3.30
C GLU A 610 -50.76 -19.61 -3.39
N PHE A 611 -50.63 -18.97 -4.56
CA PHE A 611 -51.13 -17.61 -4.81
C PHE A 611 -52.64 -17.59 -5.09
N LYS A 612 -53.42 -17.45 -4.01
CA LYS A 612 -54.88 -17.40 -4.00
C LYS A 612 -55.41 -15.97 -4.18
N GLY A 613 -56.14 -15.72 -5.27
CA GLY A 613 -56.82 -14.45 -5.51
C GLY A 613 -57.28 -14.28 -6.95
N GLU A 614 -57.85 -13.12 -7.27
CA GLU A 614 -58.18 -12.73 -8.65
C GLU A 614 -56.92 -12.28 -9.41
N TYR A 615 -56.80 -12.74 -10.65
CA TYR A 615 -55.79 -12.29 -11.61
C TYR A 615 -56.46 -11.41 -12.68
N GLN A 616 -55.86 -10.27 -13.01
CA GLN A 616 -56.31 -9.44 -14.13
C GLN A 616 -55.69 -9.98 -15.43
N VAL A 617 -56.50 -10.46 -16.36
CA VAL A 617 -56.05 -10.76 -17.73
C VAL A 617 -56.42 -9.59 -18.63
N THR A 618 -55.44 -9.07 -19.37
CA THR A 618 -55.63 -8.04 -20.39
C THR A 618 -55.10 -8.54 -21.73
N ILE A 619 -55.90 -8.39 -22.78
CA ILE A 619 -55.57 -8.84 -24.14
C ILE A 619 -55.68 -7.64 -25.08
N LEU A 620 -54.57 -7.32 -25.73
CA LEU A 620 -54.38 -6.15 -26.57
C LEU A 620 -54.09 -6.58 -28.01
N ALA A 621 -54.73 -5.94 -28.99
CA ALA A 621 -54.29 -5.97 -30.38
C ALA A 621 -53.25 -4.86 -30.59
N GLU A 622 -52.01 -5.24 -30.90
CA GLU A 622 -50.91 -4.34 -31.25
C GLU A 622 -50.74 -4.30 -32.77
N LYS A 623 -50.84 -3.11 -33.36
CA LYS A 623 -50.46 -2.83 -34.74
C LYS A 623 -49.48 -1.64 -34.80
N PRO A 624 -48.76 -1.41 -35.91
CA PRO A 624 -47.88 -0.26 -36.04
C PRO A 624 -48.60 1.06 -35.68
N GLY A 625 -48.06 1.80 -34.72
CA GLY A 625 -48.62 3.08 -34.26
C GLY A 625 -49.92 3.04 -33.43
N LYS A 626 -50.54 1.88 -33.18
CA LYS A 626 -51.77 1.81 -32.35
C LYS A 626 -51.93 0.47 -31.62
N THR A 627 -52.21 0.55 -30.32
CA THR A 627 -52.62 -0.58 -29.49
C THR A 627 -54.08 -0.42 -29.08
N THR A 628 -54.88 -1.48 -29.19
CA THR A 628 -56.32 -1.48 -28.89
C THR A 628 -56.65 -2.60 -27.90
N PRO A 629 -57.27 -2.33 -26.75
CA PRO A 629 -57.71 -3.39 -25.84
C PRO A 629 -58.88 -4.18 -26.44
N LEU A 630 -58.81 -5.50 -26.40
CA LEU A 630 -59.89 -6.41 -26.82
C LEU A 630 -60.63 -7.01 -25.62
N LEU A 631 -59.91 -7.26 -24.53
CA LEU A 631 -60.47 -7.76 -23.27
C LEU A 631 -59.62 -7.24 -22.12
N SER A 632 -60.25 -6.84 -21.01
CA SER A 632 -59.60 -6.78 -19.71
C SER A 632 -60.58 -7.26 -18.65
N LYS A 633 -60.24 -8.34 -17.94
CA LYS A 633 -61.16 -9.03 -17.03
C LYS A 633 -60.42 -9.66 -15.85
N LYS A 634 -60.99 -9.57 -14.66
CA LYS A 634 -60.56 -10.35 -13.49
C LYS A 634 -61.07 -11.78 -13.58
N ILE A 635 -60.20 -12.73 -13.24
CA ILE A 635 -60.52 -14.16 -13.23
C ILE A 635 -59.94 -14.86 -11.99
N SER A 636 -60.64 -15.89 -11.53
CA SER A 636 -60.01 -16.98 -10.78
C SER A 636 -59.31 -17.91 -11.78
N ILE A 637 -58.13 -18.42 -11.42
CA ILE A 637 -57.35 -19.33 -12.26
C ILE A 637 -57.51 -20.77 -11.74
N PRO A 638 -57.75 -21.79 -12.60
CA PRO A 638 -57.75 -21.74 -14.05
C PRO A 638 -59.06 -21.23 -14.67
N THR A 639 -58.97 -20.48 -15.77
CA THR A 639 -60.12 -20.02 -16.57
C THR A 639 -59.76 -20.06 -18.06
N VAL A 640 -60.78 -20.29 -18.91
CA VAL A 640 -60.70 -20.09 -20.36
C VAL A 640 -61.46 -18.81 -20.72
N LEU A 641 -60.83 -17.93 -21.51
CA LEU A 641 -61.40 -16.69 -22.01
C LEU A 641 -61.53 -16.76 -23.53
N ASN A 642 -62.70 -16.42 -24.06
CA ASN A 642 -62.88 -16.21 -25.50
C ASN A 642 -62.62 -14.73 -25.82
N VAL A 643 -61.92 -14.45 -26.91
CA VAL A 643 -61.71 -13.09 -27.43
C VAL A 643 -62.09 -13.03 -28.90
N THR A 644 -63.02 -12.15 -29.25
CA THR A 644 -63.37 -11.87 -30.64
C THR A 644 -62.21 -11.13 -31.33
N LEU A 645 -61.83 -11.59 -32.52
CA LEU A 645 -60.69 -11.07 -33.27
C LEU A 645 -61.10 -9.90 -34.20
N PRO A 646 -60.35 -8.79 -34.23
CA PRO A 646 -60.62 -7.68 -35.15
C PRO A 646 -60.51 -8.08 -36.63
N SER A 647 -61.58 -7.85 -37.39
CA SER A 647 -61.65 -8.14 -38.84
C SER A 647 -62.20 -6.97 -39.67
N SER A 648 -62.25 -5.76 -39.12
CA SER A 648 -62.89 -4.60 -39.77
C SER A 648 -62.03 -3.85 -40.79
N VAL A 649 -60.70 -3.96 -40.71
CA VAL A 649 -59.74 -3.23 -41.58
C VAL A 649 -58.67 -4.20 -42.10
N GLU A 650 -58.24 -4.03 -43.35
CA GLU A 650 -57.21 -4.85 -44.02
C GLU A 650 -55.81 -4.49 -43.50
N GLU A 651 -55.43 -5.08 -42.36
CA GLU A 651 -54.17 -4.79 -41.65
C GLU A 651 -53.50 -6.06 -41.12
N HIS A 652 -52.27 -5.91 -40.60
CA HIS A 652 -51.61 -6.93 -39.78
C HIS A 652 -51.56 -6.48 -38.31
N TYR A 653 -51.87 -7.38 -37.38
CA TYR A 653 -51.75 -7.12 -35.94
C TYR A 653 -51.26 -8.37 -35.18
N ILE A 654 -50.74 -8.17 -33.97
CA ILE A 654 -50.32 -9.22 -33.02
C ILE A 654 -51.18 -9.10 -31.77
N LEU A 655 -51.58 -10.22 -31.16
CA LEU A 655 -52.19 -10.20 -29.84
C LEU A 655 -51.11 -10.28 -28.76
N ARG A 656 -51.13 -9.31 -27.84
CA ARG A 656 -50.38 -9.33 -26.57
C ARG A 656 -51.33 -9.68 -25.45
N ILE A 657 -51.10 -10.83 -24.81
CA ILE A 657 -51.84 -11.34 -23.67
C ILE A 657 -51.00 -11.10 -22.42
N GLN A 658 -51.53 -10.36 -21.46
CA GLN A 658 -50.88 -10.02 -20.20
C GLN A 658 -51.72 -10.54 -19.03
N VAL A 659 -51.06 -11.08 -18.00
CA VAL A 659 -51.69 -11.51 -16.75
C VAL A 659 -50.99 -10.83 -15.59
N SER A 660 -51.76 -10.13 -14.75
CA SER A 660 -51.28 -9.42 -13.56
C SER A 660 -51.94 -9.95 -12.28
N TYR A 661 -51.22 -9.90 -11.16
CA TYR A 661 -51.68 -10.31 -9.84
C TYR A 661 -51.39 -9.18 -8.84
N MET A 662 -52.39 -8.76 -8.06
CA MET A 662 -52.31 -7.58 -7.18
C MET A 662 -51.76 -6.31 -7.87
N GLY A 663 -52.13 -6.11 -9.15
CA GLY A 663 -51.67 -5.00 -10.00
C GLY A 663 -50.37 -5.28 -10.77
N GLU A 664 -49.52 -6.18 -10.28
CA GLU A 664 -48.20 -6.47 -10.85
C GLU A 664 -48.25 -7.49 -11.99
N LEU A 665 -47.60 -7.21 -13.14
CA LEU A 665 -47.52 -8.12 -14.28
C LEU A 665 -46.73 -9.40 -13.94
N VAL A 666 -47.34 -10.58 -14.08
CA VAL A 666 -46.74 -11.89 -13.74
C VAL A 666 -46.54 -12.84 -14.93
N ALA A 667 -47.24 -12.63 -16.04
CA ALA A 667 -46.98 -13.32 -17.31
C ALA A 667 -47.35 -12.45 -18.53
N GLU A 668 -46.61 -12.63 -19.63
CA GLU A 668 -46.95 -12.10 -20.95
C GLU A 668 -46.73 -13.18 -22.02
N GLN A 669 -47.63 -13.25 -23.00
CA GLN A 669 -47.45 -14.02 -24.24
C GLN A 669 -47.87 -13.16 -25.44
N LYS A 670 -47.13 -13.27 -26.55
CA LYS A 670 -47.55 -12.73 -27.85
C LYS A 670 -47.89 -13.85 -28.82
N THR A 671 -48.84 -13.62 -29.73
CA THR A 671 -49.16 -14.55 -30.83
C THR A 671 -48.25 -14.33 -32.03
N THR A 672 -48.36 -15.22 -33.03
CA THR A 672 -47.97 -14.89 -34.40
C THR A 672 -48.81 -13.70 -34.93
N PRO A 673 -48.32 -12.96 -35.94
CA PRO A 673 -49.12 -11.97 -36.65
C PRO A 673 -50.36 -12.60 -37.30
N ILE A 674 -51.44 -11.84 -37.31
CA ILE A 674 -52.71 -12.15 -37.97
C ILE A 674 -52.89 -11.10 -39.07
N LYS A 675 -53.24 -11.54 -40.29
CA LYS A 675 -53.54 -10.68 -41.44
C LYS A 675 -55.05 -10.66 -41.70
N VAL A 676 -55.62 -9.51 -42.02
CA VAL A 676 -57.00 -9.41 -42.51
C VAL A 676 -56.98 -9.24 -44.04
N GLU A 677 -57.67 -10.13 -44.76
CA GLU A 677 -57.71 -10.16 -46.23
C GLU A 677 -59.14 -10.02 -46.78
N LYS A 678 -59.24 -9.65 -48.06
CA LYS A 678 -60.51 -9.47 -48.79
C LYS A 678 -60.90 -10.78 -49.51
N LYS A 679 -62.20 -11.11 -49.53
CA LYS A 679 -62.73 -12.32 -50.19
C LYS A 679 -62.45 -12.31 -51.70
N VAL A 680 -62.04 -13.45 -52.26
CA VAL A 680 -61.84 -13.71 -53.70
C VAL A 680 -62.54 -15.03 -54.06
N GLU A 681 -63.06 -15.17 -55.29
CA GLU A 681 -63.84 -16.33 -55.73
C GLU A 681 -63.18 -17.08 -56.92
N PRO A 682 -63.49 -18.38 -57.16
CA PRO A 682 -62.61 -19.28 -57.93
C PRO A 682 -63.13 -19.70 -59.33
N THR A 683 -62.22 -20.13 -60.21
CA THR A 683 -62.47 -20.83 -61.49
C THR A 683 -61.75 -22.20 -61.52
N ALA A 684 -62.06 -23.12 -62.45
CA ALA A 684 -61.91 -24.57 -62.19
C ALA A 684 -61.50 -25.52 -63.35
N LYS A 685 -60.81 -26.62 -62.97
CA LYS A 685 -60.73 -27.98 -63.61
C LYS A 685 -59.96 -28.10 -64.95
N PRO A 686 -59.56 -29.30 -65.45
CA PRO A 686 -59.92 -30.73 -65.13
C PRO A 686 -58.82 -31.49 -64.30
N ALA A 687 -58.94 -32.72 -63.74
CA ALA A 687 -59.60 -34.02 -64.03
C ALA A 687 -58.92 -34.85 -65.17
N LYS A 688 -58.70 -36.17 -65.13
CA LYS A 688 -58.86 -37.33 -64.18
C LYS A 688 -57.79 -38.42 -64.57
N PRO A 689 -57.66 -39.68 -64.05
CA PRO A 689 -58.65 -40.66 -63.55
C PRO A 689 -58.27 -41.36 -62.21
N ALA A 690 -58.79 -42.57 -61.92
CA ALA A 690 -58.70 -43.26 -60.61
C ALA A 690 -58.72 -44.80 -60.71
N ARG A 691 -58.46 -45.53 -59.60
CA ARG A 691 -58.79 -46.97 -59.43
C ARG A 691 -58.97 -47.38 -57.95
N LEU A 692 -60.02 -48.19 -57.70
CA LEU A 692 -60.21 -49.25 -56.66
C LEU A 692 -59.89 -48.92 -55.18
N THR A 693 -60.82 -48.92 -54.22
CA THR A 693 -61.55 -50.06 -53.59
C THR A 693 -60.60 -51.16 -53.05
N ALA A 694 -60.33 -51.36 -51.76
CA ALA A 694 -61.10 -51.34 -50.50
C ALA A 694 -61.76 -52.67 -50.12
N GLU A 695 -61.25 -53.32 -49.06
CA GLU A 695 -61.94 -54.34 -48.25
C GLU A 695 -61.38 -54.34 -46.81
N VAL A 696 -61.97 -55.11 -45.89
CA VAL A 696 -61.94 -54.85 -44.43
C VAL A 696 -61.68 -56.11 -43.59
N GLN A 697 -60.84 -56.01 -42.55
CA GLN A 697 -61.02 -56.76 -41.29
C GLN A 697 -60.27 -56.12 -40.10
N GLN A 698 -60.67 -56.47 -38.87
CA GLN A 698 -60.25 -55.82 -37.61
C GLN A 698 -59.40 -56.73 -36.71
N ALA A 699 -58.34 -56.21 -36.08
CA ALA A 699 -57.77 -56.80 -34.85
C ALA A 699 -56.93 -55.81 -34.00
N LYS A 700 -57.49 -55.44 -32.83
CA LYS A 700 -56.88 -55.03 -31.54
C LYS A 700 -55.40 -54.52 -31.44
N ALA A 701 -55.31 -53.25 -30.97
CA ALA A 701 -54.53 -52.79 -29.78
C ALA A 701 -53.03 -52.39 -29.83
N ALA A 702 -52.66 -51.53 -28.85
CA ALA A 702 -51.32 -51.29 -28.26
C ALA A 702 -50.23 -50.47 -29.02
N THR A 703 -50.56 -49.22 -29.37
CA THR A 703 -49.83 -47.96 -29.06
C THR A 703 -48.28 -47.90 -28.90
N VAL A 704 -47.67 -46.85 -29.51
CA VAL A 704 -46.46 -46.05 -29.11
C VAL A 704 -45.14 -46.17 -29.96
N LYS A 705 -44.64 -44.98 -30.39
CA LYS A 705 -43.27 -44.57 -30.84
C LYS A 705 -42.72 -44.97 -32.23
N SER A 706 -42.61 -43.95 -33.08
CA SER A 706 -41.64 -43.81 -34.20
C SER A 706 -40.86 -42.48 -33.99
N LYS A 707 -39.52 -42.50 -33.92
CA LYS A 707 -38.52 -42.41 -35.01
C LYS A 707 -38.56 -41.11 -35.85
N LYS A 708 -37.42 -40.40 -35.89
CA LYS A 708 -36.84 -39.90 -37.15
C LYS A 708 -35.30 -39.85 -37.06
N LEU A 709 -34.63 -39.69 -38.21
CA LEU A 709 -33.20 -39.91 -38.41
C LEU A 709 -32.57 -38.83 -39.35
N ILE A 710 -31.24 -38.70 -39.25
CA ILE A 710 -30.27 -38.39 -40.34
C ILE A 710 -30.21 -36.95 -40.93
N ALA A 711 -29.19 -36.20 -40.47
CA ALA A 711 -28.02 -35.72 -41.26
C ALA A 711 -28.15 -34.49 -42.23
N PRO A 712 -27.08 -34.04 -42.96
CA PRO A 712 -26.56 -32.65 -42.81
C PRO A 712 -26.12 -32.03 -44.19
N PRO A 713 -25.00 -31.27 -44.41
CA PRO A 713 -24.27 -30.24 -43.63
C PRO A 713 -24.04 -28.89 -44.40
N ALA A 714 -23.28 -27.96 -43.77
CA ALA A 714 -22.23 -27.08 -44.37
C ALA A 714 -22.50 -25.67 -45.01
N THR A 715 -21.96 -24.65 -44.32
CA THR A 715 -21.09 -23.53 -44.80
C THR A 715 -21.60 -22.24 -45.51
N LEU A 716 -20.84 -21.17 -45.20
CA LEU A 716 -20.59 -19.86 -45.88
C LEU A 716 -21.36 -18.57 -45.51
N ALA A 717 -20.59 -17.67 -44.86
CA ALA A 717 -20.54 -16.20 -44.85
C ALA A 717 -21.76 -15.31 -45.24
N THR A 718 -22.05 -14.32 -44.37
CA THR A 718 -21.91 -12.87 -44.70
C THR A 718 -22.10 -11.96 -43.46
N THR A 719 -21.63 -10.72 -43.59
CA THR A 719 -21.77 -9.55 -42.69
C THR A 719 -21.96 -8.29 -43.58
N PRO A 720 -22.17 -7.04 -43.09
CA PRO A 720 -22.48 -6.53 -41.74
C PRO A 720 -23.67 -5.51 -41.75
N ILE A 721 -23.65 -4.53 -40.83
CA ILE A 721 -24.26 -3.17 -40.89
C ILE A 721 -25.64 -3.01 -40.21
N LYS A 722 -25.97 -1.73 -39.93
CA LYS A 722 -26.74 -1.16 -38.81
C LYS A 722 -27.46 0.11 -39.30
N THR A 723 -28.19 0.81 -38.41
CA THR A 723 -28.54 2.27 -38.47
C THR A 723 -29.48 2.75 -39.60
N GLU A 724 -30.38 3.74 -39.43
CA GLU A 724 -30.95 4.44 -38.25
C GLU A 724 -32.21 5.27 -38.64
N SER A 725 -32.48 6.41 -37.96
CA SER A 725 -33.54 7.45 -38.16
C SER A 725 -34.89 7.21 -37.44
N THR A 726 -35.41 8.05 -36.52
CA THR A 726 -35.63 9.54 -36.40
C THR A 726 -36.91 10.01 -37.13
N ALA A 727 -37.55 11.16 -36.86
CA ALA A 727 -37.23 12.33 -36.01
C ALA A 727 -38.50 13.09 -35.52
N ALA A 728 -38.34 14.03 -34.59
CA ALA A 728 -39.16 15.25 -34.47
C ALA A 728 -38.34 16.35 -33.77
N ARG A 729 -38.34 17.60 -34.27
CA ARG A 729 -37.45 18.70 -33.82
C ARG A 729 -37.86 20.07 -34.37
N THR A 730 -37.68 21.13 -33.60
CA THR A 730 -37.63 22.54 -34.07
C THR A 730 -36.63 23.38 -33.25
N GLU A 731 -36.29 24.59 -33.72
CA GLU A 731 -34.97 25.26 -33.53
C GLU A 731 -35.06 26.61 -32.76
N GLU A 732 -34.03 27.43 -32.46
CA GLU A 732 -32.68 27.77 -33.02
C GLU A 732 -31.61 28.02 -31.92
N ALA A 733 -30.31 28.32 -32.11
CA ALA A 733 -29.37 28.59 -33.25
C ALA A 733 -27.99 27.90 -32.95
N LYS A 734 -26.87 27.85 -33.73
CA LYS A 734 -26.29 28.57 -34.89
C LYS A 734 -25.52 29.88 -34.52
N PRO A 735 -24.39 30.28 -35.18
CA PRO A 735 -23.71 29.67 -36.32
C PRO A 735 -22.67 28.58 -35.93
N ARG A 736 -21.93 28.05 -36.92
CA ARG A 736 -21.03 26.88 -36.80
C ARG A 736 -19.78 27.02 -37.67
N VAL A 737 -18.73 26.30 -37.30
CA VAL A 737 -17.69 25.80 -38.23
C VAL A 737 -17.73 24.26 -38.22
N LYS A 738 -17.52 23.62 -39.38
CA LYS A 738 -17.41 22.16 -39.53
C LYS A 738 -15.94 21.77 -39.74
N VAL A 739 -15.57 20.59 -39.25
CA VAL A 739 -14.42 19.81 -39.76
C VAL A 739 -14.92 18.40 -40.09
N ILE A 740 -14.39 17.81 -41.16
CA ILE A 740 -14.78 16.49 -41.68
C ILE A 740 -13.67 15.48 -41.36
N THR A 741 -14.04 14.25 -41.00
CA THR A 741 -13.08 13.16 -40.73
C THR A 741 -13.17 12.05 -41.76
N SER A 742 -12.33 12.11 -42.79
CA SER A 742 -11.93 10.94 -43.59
C SER A 742 -10.72 11.28 -44.48
N PHE A 743 -9.60 10.57 -44.32
CA PHE A 743 -8.79 10.10 -45.46
C PHE A 743 -7.84 8.97 -45.03
N THR A 744 -7.63 8.02 -45.93
CA THR A 744 -6.83 6.80 -45.72
C THR A 744 -5.33 7.08 -45.94
N PRO A 745 -4.40 6.40 -45.24
CA PRO A 745 -2.96 6.66 -45.41
C PRO A 745 -2.44 6.27 -46.81
N PRO A 746 -1.69 7.13 -47.50
CA PRO A 746 -1.00 6.77 -48.74
C PRO A 746 0.31 6.02 -48.44
N THR A 747 0.56 4.93 -49.15
CA THR A 747 1.86 4.22 -49.15
C THR A 747 2.83 4.94 -50.11
N PRO A 748 4.07 5.27 -49.71
CA PRO A 748 5.00 5.98 -50.58
C PRO A 748 5.57 5.06 -51.67
N ALA A 749 5.31 5.39 -52.94
CA ALA A 749 5.89 4.74 -54.11
C ALA A 749 6.77 5.72 -54.91
N LYS A 750 8.01 5.29 -55.15
CA LYS A 750 9.13 5.94 -55.85
C LYS A 750 8.78 6.95 -56.97
N ILE A 751 9.51 8.06 -56.98
CA ILE A 751 10.08 8.63 -58.21
C ILE A 751 11.56 8.95 -57.94
N GLU A 752 12.47 8.40 -58.76
CA GLU A 752 13.87 8.82 -58.89
C GLU A 752 14.09 9.41 -60.31
N PRO A 753 15.30 9.66 -60.85
CA PRO A 753 15.76 11.04 -61.02
C PRO A 753 16.16 11.40 -62.46
N ARG A 754 16.48 12.69 -62.74
CA ARG A 754 17.63 13.12 -63.56
C ARG A 754 17.67 14.63 -63.86
N THR A 755 18.82 15.24 -63.56
CA THR A 755 19.75 15.93 -64.50
C THR A 755 21.07 16.14 -63.72
N THR A 756 22.27 15.63 -64.04
CA THR A 756 23.15 15.72 -65.24
C THR A 756 23.58 17.17 -65.57
N VAL A 757 24.87 17.51 -65.77
CA VAL A 757 26.07 16.66 -65.96
C VAL A 757 27.40 17.31 -65.48
N LYS A 758 28.52 16.58 -65.64
CA LYS A 758 29.89 16.83 -65.14
C LYS A 758 30.74 17.83 -65.95
N ALA A 759 31.73 18.43 -65.29
CA ALA A 759 33.16 18.51 -65.71
C ALA A 759 34.00 18.70 -64.42
N THR A 760 35.01 17.93 -63.98
CA THR A 760 36.08 17.06 -64.54
C THR A 760 37.38 17.81 -64.91
N VAL A 761 38.54 17.24 -64.51
CA VAL A 761 39.94 17.67 -64.82
C VAL A 761 40.44 18.85 -63.93
N SER A 762 41.67 18.89 -63.36
CA SER A 762 42.90 18.08 -63.50
C SER A 762 43.69 17.80 -62.20
N SER A 763 44.57 16.78 -62.24
CA SER A 763 46.00 16.73 -61.77
C SER A 763 46.48 17.28 -60.40
N LYS A 764 47.53 16.78 -59.72
CA LYS A 764 48.44 15.59 -59.80
C LYS A 764 49.42 15.66 -58.59
N SER A 765 50.11 14.54 -58.31
CA SER A 765 51.44 14.40 -57.65
C SER A 765 51.54 14.18 -56.12
N SER A 766 52.64 13.52 -55.72
CA SER A 766 53.33 13.53 -54.40
C SER A 766 52.51 13.12 -53.16
N ALA A 767 52.57 11.91 -52.58
CA ALA A 767 53.50 10.77 -52.63
C ALA A 767 54.88 10.96 -51.95
N ARG A 768 55.06 10.37 -50.74
CA ARG A 768 56.32 9.74 -50.31
C ARG A 768 56.13 8.73 -49.15
N THR A 769 56.76 7.55 -49.31
CA THR A 769 57.29 6.56 -48.33
C THR A 769 56.83 6.62 -46.86
N ALA A 770 56.37 5.55 -46.18
CA ALA A 770 56.49 4.09 -46.34
C ALA A 770 57.88 3.46 -46.09
N GLN A 771 58.06 2.87 -44.91
CA GLN A 771 59.00 1.79 -44.51
C GLN A 771 58.41 1.11 -43.24
N LYS A 772 58.59 -0.17 -42.89
CA LYS A 772 59.11 -1.41 -43.55
C LYS A 772 58.57 -2.61 -42.70
N THR A 773 57.81 -3.57 -43.24
CA THR A 773 58.24 -4.94 -43.71
C THR A 773 58.94 -5.85 -42.69
N PRO A 774 58.89 -7.21 -42.79
CA PRO A 774 57.85 -8.10 -43.37
C PRO A 774 57.64 -9.42 -42.59
N THR A 775 56.93 -10.37 -43.20
CA THR A 775 56.74 -11.79 -42.85
C THR A 775 57.94 -12.72 -43.19
N LEU A 776 57.78 -14.04 -42.91
CA LEU A 776 58.65 -15.22 -43.19
C LEU A 776 59.62 -15.57 -42.04
N LYS A 777 59.93 -16.84 -41.71
CA LYS A 777 59.78 -18.17 -42.38
C LYS A 777 58.94 -19.14 -41.50
N ALA A 778 58.31 -20.24 -41.95
CA ALA A 778 58.81 -21.49 -42.56
C ALA A 778 59.90 -22.20 -41.71
N GLN A 779 60.01 -23.55 -41.59
CA GLN A 779 59.62 -24.64 -42.51
C GLN A 779 59.73 -26.04 -41.83
N HIS A 780 59.27 -27.13 -42.49
CA HIS A 780 59.47 -28.59 -42.16
C HIS A 780 58.83 -29.13 -40.85
N ALA A 781 58.24 -30.35 -40.76
CA ALA A 781 58.63 -31.74 -41.11
C ALA A 781 59.63 -32.37 -40.09
N THR A 782 59.52 -33.63 -39.63
CA THR A 782 58.96 -34.85 -40.28
C THR A 782 58.40 -35.90 -39.25
N LYS A 783 57.77 -36.97 -39.75
CA LYS A 783 57.46 -38.28 -39.07
C LYS A 783 58.73 -38.98 -38.50
N PRO A 784 58.69 -40.04 -37.62
CA PRO A 784 57.74 -41.17 -37.71
C PRO A 784 57.32 -42.02 -36.44
N SER A 785 56.18 -42.70 -36.60
CA SER A 785 55.78 -44.08 -36.20
C SER A 785 56.20 -44.83 -34.90
N LYS A 786 55.13 -45.34 -34.24
CA LYS A 786 54.87 -46.76 -33.83
C LYS A 786 55.37 -47.34 -32.50
N LEU A 787 54.64 -48.41 -32.11
CA LEU A 787 54.80 -49.38 -30.99
C LEU A 787 54.38 -48.85 -29.59
N ALA A 788 53.69 -49.60 -28.73
CA ALA A 788 53.23 -51.01 -28.81
C ALA A 788 51.79 -51.22 -28.25
N ARG A 789 51.29 -52.47 -28.37
CA ARG A 789 50.00 -52.99 -27.84
C ARG A 789 50.32 -54.11 -26.82
N PRO A 790 49.46 -54.41 -25.82
CA PRO A 790 48.31 -55.28 -26.10
C PRO A 790 46.92 -54.74 -25.69
N SER A 791 46.11 -55.54 -24.98
CA SER A 791 44.72 -55.76 -25.41
C SER A 791 43.76 -56.45 -24.43
N LYS A 792 42.48 -56.56 -24.85
CA LYS A 792 41.31 -57.27 -24.26
C LYS A 792 40.66 -56.62 -23.01
N PRO A 793 39.32 -56.77 -22.78
CA PRO A 793 38.24 -57.13 -23.71
C PRO A 793 36.93 -56.27 -23.63
N SER A 794 36.00 -56.57 -24.56
CA SER A 794 34.51 -56.38 -24.66
C SER A 794 33.68 -55.96 -23.43
N GLN A 795 32.45 -55.40 -23.49
CA GLN A 795 31.37 -55.13 -24.51
C GLN A 795 30.33 -54.15 -23.85
N ARG A 796 29.16 -53.65 -24.34
CA ARG A 796 28.37 -53.32 -25.57
C ARG A 796 27.24 -52.35 -25.07
N LEU A 797 26.32 -51.62 -25.73
CA LEU A 797 25.71 -51.38 -27.07
C LEU A 797 25.81 -49.84 -27.39
N GLN A 798 25.41 -49.18 -28.50
CA GLN A 798 24.34 -49.30 -29.53
C GLN A 798 22.90 -48.96 -29.01
N GLU A 799 21.98 -48.26 -29.68
CA GLU A 799 21.92 -47.36 -30.87
C GLU A 799 20.58 -46.53 -30.78
N ALA A 800 20.06 -45.66 -31.68
CA ALA A 800 20.33 -45.28 -33.08
C ALA A 800 20.08 -43.75 -33.32
N SER A 801 19.38 -43.30 -34.40
CA SER A 801 19.13 -41.86 -34.71
C SER A 801 17.86 -41.57 -35.57
N LYS A 802 17.68 -40.31 -36.02
CA LYS A 802 16.59 -39.68 -36.84
C LYS A 802 16.26 -40.43 -38.17
N PRO A 803 15.12 -40.23 -38.92
CA PRO A 803 14.45 -38.94 -39.24
C PRO A 803 12.91 -38.94 -39.57
N ARG A 804 12.46 -37.94 -40.36
CA ARG A 804 11.08 -37.57 -40.81
C ARG A 804 10.26 -38.65 -41.55
N SER A 805 8.90 -38.53 -41.54
CA SER A 805 8.04 -38.51 -42.76
C SER A 805 6.58 -38.04 -42.45
N LYS A 806 5.59 -38.31 -43.32
CA LYS A 806 4.21 -37.75 -43.36
C LYS A 806 3.12 -38.85 -43.32
N ALA A 807 1.86 -38.43 -43.09
CA ALA A 807 0.61 -39.08 -43.58
C ALA A 807 0.32 -40.49 -42.99
N GLU A 808 -0.85 -41.12 -43.13
CA GLU A 808 -2.23 -40.66 -43.40
C GLU A 808 -3.22 -41.60 -42.70
N ALA A 809 -4.54 -41.37 -42.79
CA ALA A 809 -5.54 -42.22 -42.15
C ALA A 809 -5.99 -43.40 -43.03
N THR A 810 -6.14 -44.59 -42.43
CA THR A 810 -6.90 -45.72 -43.00
C THR A 810 -7.74 -46.42 -41.95
N THR A 811 -8.88 -46.97 -42.38
CA THR A 811 -9.90 -47.62 -41.54
C THR A 811 -9.74 -49.14 -41.50
N GLY A 812 -9.97 -49.75 -40.34
CA GLY A 812 -10.10 -51.21 -40.18
C GLY A 812 -11.14 -51.55 -39.11
N VAL A 813 -11.98 -52.57 -39.36
CA VAL A 813 -13.16 -52.89 -38.52
C VAL A 813 -12.98 -54.22 -37.80
N ARG A 814 -13.30 -54.22 -36.50
CA ARG A 814 -13.59 -55.35 -35.58
C ARG A 814 -12.96 -56.72 -35.88
N ILE A 815 -12.18 -57.21 -34.91
CA ILE A 815 -12.35 -58.56 -34.38
C ILE A 815 -12.74 -58.45 -32.90
N SER A 816 -13.71 -59.24 -32.47
CA SER A 816 -14.21 -59.24 -31.09
C SER A 816 -13.42 -60.18 -30.19
N ARG A 817 -12.85 -59.64 -29.11
CA ARG A 817 -12.66 -60.37 -27.85
C ARG A 817 -13.36 -59.61 -26.75
N ALA A 818 -14.16 -60.32 -25.95
CA ALA A 818 -14.59 -59.80 -24.67
C ALA A 818 -13.35 -59.70 -23.77
N VAL A 819 -13.00 -58.49 -23.36
CA VAL A 819 -12.04 -58.25 -22.29
C VAL A 819 -12.84 -57.97 -21.04
N ASP A 820 -12.54 -58.66 -19.95
CA ASP A 820 -13.13 -58.40 -18.65
C ASP A 820 -12.81 -56.96 -18.21
N VAL A 821 -13.84 -56.16 -17.92
CA VAL A 821 -13.71 -54.73 -17.62
C VAL A 821 -13.72 -54.44 -16.12
N SER A 822 -13.72 -55.47 -15.27
CA SER A 822 -13.78 -55.37 -13.80
C SER A 822 -12.67 -54.49 -13.19
N HIS A 823 -11.51 -54.37 -13.83
CA HIS A 823 -10.38 -53.55 -13.36
C HIS A 823 -9.76 -52.61 -14.40
N VAL A 824 -10.57 -51.83 -15.13
CA VAL A 824 -10.06 -50.64 -15.83
C VAL A 824 -10.15 -49.41 -14.90
N SER A 825 -9.07 -49.16 -14.16
CA SER A 825 -8.91 -47.93 -13.37
C SER A 825 -8.85 -46.71 -14.30
N LEU A 826 -9.99 -46.06 -14.51
CA LEU A 826 -10.12 -44.88 -15.37
C LEU A 826 -9.20 -43.76 -14.87
N ARG A 827 -8.04 -43.58 -15.52
CA ARG A 827 -7.15 -42.44 -15.23
C ARG A 827 -7.95 -41.14 -15.38
N PRO A 828 -7.94 -40.24 -14.38
CA PRO A 828 -8.66 -38.98 -14.52
C PRO A 828 -8.05 -38.17 -15.66
N ARG A 829 -8.93 -37.47 -16.39
CA ARG A 829 -8.59 -36.66 -17.56
C ARG A 829 -8.98 -35.23 -17.25
N VAL A 830 -8.00 -34.34 -17.22
CA VAL A 830 -8.22 -32.91 -17.04
C VAL A 830 -7.80 -32.15 -18.28
N SER A 831 -8.34 -30.95 -18.43
CA SER A 831 -7.79 -29.91 -19.27
C SER A 831 -7.60 -28.66 -18.43
N VAL A 832 -6.59 -27.86 -18.75
CA VAL A 832 -6.46 -26.51 -18.21
C VAL A 832 -6.31 -25.55 -19.38
N SER A 833 -6.96 -24.40 -19.26
CA SER A 833 -6.80 -23.25 -20.15
C SER A 833 -6.46 -22.02 -19.33
N GLY A 834 -5.81 -21.01 -19.93
CA GLY A 834 -5.37 -19.83 -19.21
C GLY A 834 -5.26 -18.61 -20.10
N ASP A 835 -5.74 -17.46 -19.60
CA ASP A 835 -5.55 -16.16 -20.24
C ASP A 835 -5.25 -15.05 -19.21
N VAL A 836 -4.79 -13.90 -19.69
CA VAL A 836 -4.37 -12.73 -18.90
C VAL A 836 -5.12 -11.48 -19.31
N SER A 837 -5.45 -10.59 -18.38
CA SER A 837 -6.27 -9.39 -18.66
C SER A 837 -5.65 -8.41 -19.65
N SER A 838 -4.34 -8.46 -19.87
CA SER A 838 -3.62 -7.68 -20.89
C SER A 838 -2.32 -8.40 -21.30
N SER A 839 -1.86 -8.19 -22.53
CA SER A 839 -0.52 -8.56 -22.98
C SER A 839 0.54 -7.48 -22.73
N PHE A 840 0.14 -6.32 -22.21
CA PHE A 840 1.04 -5.20 -21.87
C PHE A 840 0.61 -4.59 -20.54
N VAL A 841 1.57 -4.33 -19.65
CA VAL A 841 1.38 -3.55 -18.42
C VAL A 841 2.54 -2.58 -18.23
N LYS A 842 2.26 -1.42 -17.63
CA LYS A 842 3.32 -0.51 -17.17
C LYS A 842 3.85 -0.99 -15.82
N TRP A 843 5.06 -0.60 -15.49
CA TRP A 843 5.61 -0.81 -14.14
C TRP A 843 4.67 -0.23 -13.07
N GLY A 844 4.39 -1.02 -12.02
CA GLY A 844 3.43 -0.69 -10.97
C GLY A 844 1.99 -1.12 -11.25
N GLU A 845 1.61 -1.35 -12.51
CA GLU A 845 0.30 -1.93 -12.87
C GLU A 845 0.28 -3.45 -12.60
N ALA A 846 -0.92 -4.04 -12.58
CA ALA A 846 -1.09 -5.46 -12.29
C ALA A 846 -1.98 -6.16 -13.32
N CYS A 847 -1.46 -7.24 -13.90
CA CYS A 847 -2.21 -8.11 -14.79
C CYS A 847 -2.94 -9.20 -14.00
N LYS A 848 -4.19 -9.51 -14.36
CA LYS A 848 -4.92 -10.66 -13.80
C LYS A 848 -4.77 -11.85 -14.72
N ALA A 849 -4.17 -12.94 -14.23
CA ALA A 849 -4.18 -14.23 -14.90
C ALA A 849 -5.38 -15.05 -14.40
N VAL A 850 -6.03 -15.77 -15.30
CA VAL A 850 -7.16 -16.66 -14.99
C VAL A 850 -6.86 -18.01 -15.61
N PHE A 851 -6.90 -19.07 -14.80
CA PHE A 851 -6.86 -20.44 -15.28
C PHE A 851 -8.21 -21.12 -15.02
N GLU A 852 -8.68 -21.88 -16.00
CA GLU A 852 -9.86 -22.72 -15.87
C GLU A 852 -9.44 -24.19 -16.03
N VAL A 853 -9.59 -24.97 -14.95
CA VAL A 853 -9.27 -26.40 -14.90
C VAL A 853 -10.60 -27.17 -15.03
N ARG A 854 -10.75 -27.99 -16.06
CA ARG A 854 -11.95 -28.81 -16.29
C ARG A 854 -11.65 -30.29 -16.18
N ASN A 855 -12.47 -31.02 -15.42
CA ASN A 855 -12.48 -32.48 -15.40
C ASN A 855 -13.29 -32.99 -16.61
N LEU A 856 -12.66 -33.82 -17.44
CA LEU A 856 -13.21 -34.38 -18.67
C LEU A 856 -13.83 -35.77 -18.47
N ASN A 857 -13.69 -36.37 -17.29
CA ASN A 857 -14.46 -37.53 -16.84
C ASN A 857 -14.98 -37.29 -15.40
N PRO A 858 -16.08 -36.53 -15.22
CA PRO A 858 -16.70 -36.22 -13.93
C PRO A 858 -16.99 -37.43 -13.01
N GLU A 859 -17.16 -38.62 -13.59
CA GLU A 859 -17.27 -39.90 -12.87
C GLU A 859 -16.05 -40.20 -11.98
N VAL A 860 -14.88 -39.62 -12.28
CA VAL A 860 -13.61 -39.80 -11.57
C VAL A 860 -13.21 -38.49 -10.88
N THR A 861 -13.69 -38.30 -9.65
CA THR A 861 -13.30 -37.18 -8.79
C THR A 861 -12.16 -37.58 -7.87
N GLY A 862 -10.92 -37.24 -8.25
CA GLY A 862 -9.75 -37.31 -7.37
C GLY A 862 -9.24 -35.92 -6.97
N PRO A 863 -8.36 -35.83 -5.96
CA PRO A 863 -7.57 -34.63 -5.73
C PRO A 863 -6.55 -34.46 -6.86
N PHE A 864 -6.56 -33.31 -7.50
CA PHE A 864 -5.54 -32.89 -8.46
C PHE A 864 -4.58 -31.92 -7.77
N LEU A 865 -3.28 -32.19 -7.77
CA LEU A 865 -2.30 -31.21 -7.31
C LEU A 865 -2.13 -30.16 -8.42
N VAL A 866 -2.39 -28.89 -8.12
CA VAL A 866 -2.27 -27.78 -9.07
C VAL A 866 -1.13 -26.86 -8.67
N GLU A 867 -0.12 -26.76 -9.53
CA GLU A 867 0.99 -25.81 -9.42
C GLU A 867 0.73 -24.61 -10.35
N VAL A 868 0.93 -23.38 -9.88
CA VAL A 868 0.94 -22.18 -10.73
C VAL A 868 2.27 -21.46 -10.60
N ILE A 869 3.01 -21.40 -11.70
CA ILE A 869 4.36 -20.87 -11.80
C ILE A 869 4.34 -19.57 -12.58
N LEU A 870 4.99 -18.54 -12.06
CA LEU A 870 5.35 -17.31 -12.75
C LEU A 870 6.72 -17.51 -13.39
N GLU A 871 6.78 -17.36 -14.71
CA GLU A 871 8.01 -17.35 -15.49
C GLU A 871 8.37 -15.91 -15.85
N GLY A 872 9.48 -15.40 -15.34
CA GLY A 872 10.07 -14.12 -15.73
C GLY A 872 11.57 -14.27 -15.99
N GLU A 873 12.39 -13.39 -15.41
CA GLU A 873 13.85 -13.59 -15.33
C GLU A 873 14.24 -14.77 -14.42
N GLU A 874 13.40 -15.09 -13.44
CA GLU A 874 13.46 -16.33 -12.64
C GLU A 874 12.09 -17.06 -12.67
N GLU A 875 12.10 -18.36 -12.41
CA GLU A 875 10.89 -19.14 -12.11
C GLU A 875 10.47 -18.93 -10.64
N LYS A 876 9.23 -18.52 -10.40
CA LYS A 876 8.63 -18.41 -9.06
C LYS A 876 7.32 -19.20 -8.99
N LEU A 877 7.28 -20.25 -8.16
CA LEU A 877 6.04 -20.97 -7.84
C LEU A 877 5.14 -20.04 -6.98
N LEU A 878 3.98 -19.65 -7.50
CA LEU A 878 3.02 -18.76 -6.83
C LEU A 878 1.99 -19.51 -5.98
N ASP A 879 1.65 -20.74 -6.38
CA ASP A 879 0.60 -21.54 -5.75
C ASP A 879 0.89 -23.04 -5.95
N CYS A 880 0.57 -23.85 -4.96
CA CYS A 880 0.61 -25.31 -5.00
C CYS A 880 -0.39 -25.88 -4.00
N ARG A 881 -1.43 -26.57 -4.48
CA ARG A 881 -2.52 -27.10 -3.64
C ARG A 881 -3.29 -28.23 -4.31
N GLU A 882 -3.91 -29.09 -3.50
CA GLU A 882 -4.87 -30.07 -4.02
C GLU A 882 -6.22 -29.43 -4.36
N LEU A 883 -6.87 -29.95 -5.40
CA LEU A 883 -8.07 -29.39 -6.00
C LEU A 883 -9.00 -30.53 -6.47
N THR A 884 -10.18 -30.67 -5.86
CA THR A 884 -11.16 -31.71 -6.27
C THR A 884 -12.11 -31.16 -7.32
N VAL A 885 -11.79 -31.36 -8.60
CA VAL A 885 -12.57 -30.79 -9.72
C VAL A 885 -13.71 -31.75 -10.14
N LYS A 886 -14.96 -31.37 -9.87
CA LYS A 886 -16.16 -32.14 -10.29
C LYS A 886 -16.55 -31.90 -11.75
N GLN A 887 -16.42 -30.66 -12.24
CA GLN A 887 -16.69 -30.29 -13.64
C GLN A 887 -15.67 -29.26 -14.12
N SER A 888 -15.66 -28.08 -13.49
CA SER A 888 -14.74 -26.98 -13.78
C SER A 888 -14.45 -26.16 -12.53
N GLU A 889 -13.20 -25.72 -12.36
CA GLU A 889 -12.76 -24.85 -11.27
C GLU A 889 -11.95 -23.68 -11.84
N ARG A 890 -12.05 -22.48 -11.25
CA ARG A 890 -11.51 -21.24 -11.81
C ARG A 890 -10.55 -20.56 -10.85
N LEU A 891 -9.26 -20.72 -11.13
CA LEU A 891 -8.18 -20.09 -10.39
C LEU A 891 -7.89 -18.70 -10.97
N THR A 892 -7.63 -17.71 -10.12
CA THR A 892 -7.36 -16.33 -10.55
C THR A 892 -6.22 -15.74 -9.73
N TYR A 893 -5.21 -15.23 -10.42
CA TYR A 893 -4.00 -14.64 -9.86
C TYR A 893 -3.86 -13.21 -10.34
N LYS A 894 -3.19 -12.37 -9.55
CA LYS A 894 -2.92 -10.97 -9.91
C LYS A 894 -1.43 -10.76 -9.75
N VAL A 895 -0.71 -10.58 -10.87
CA VAL A 895 0.74 -10.37 -10.89
C VAL A 895 1.02 -8.89 -11.15
N LYS A 896 1.78 -8.26 -10.26
CA LYS A 896 2.10 -6.82 -10.32
C LYS A 896 3.52 -6.58 -10.83
N ALA A 897 3.62 -5.81 -11.92
CA ALA A 897 4.89 -5.39 -12.48
C ALA A 897 5.65 -4.47 -11.53
N GLY A 898 6.96 -4.70 -11.39
CA GLY A 898 7.86 -4.00 -10.48
C GLY A 898 7.89 -4.54 -9.04
N GLU A 899 6.91 -5.38 -8.66
CA GLU A 899 6.83 -5.98 -7.32
C GLU A 899 7.08 -7.50 -7.38
N GLU A 900 6.42 -8.19 -8.30
CA GLU A 900 6.54 -9.65 -8.47
C GLU A 900 7.32 -10.05 -9.73
N VAL A 901 7.46 -9.13 -10.69
CA VAL A 901 8.26 -9.27 -11.92
C VAL A 901 9.03 -7.98 -12.14
N LYS A 902 10.34 -8.06 -12.38
CA LYS A 902 11.20 -6.90 -12.71
C LYS A 902 11.75 -6.89 -14.14
N GLY A 903 11.78 -8.05 -14.82
CA GLY A 903 12.20 -8.15 -16.21
C GLY A 903 11.20 -7.59 -17.21
N GLU A 904 11.63 -7.55 -18.48
CA GLU A 904 10.87 -7.02 -19.62
C GLU A 904 9.54 -7.73 -19.91
N ALA A 905 9.39 -8.99 -19.46
CA ALA A 905 8.21 -9.79 -19.72
C ALA A 905 8.02 -10.89 -18.67
N PHE A 906 6.79 -11.42 -18.60
CA PHE A 906 6.47 -12.64 -17.88
C PHE A 906 5.41 -13.48 -18.59
N ALA A 907 5.23 -14.71 -18.11
CA ALA A 907 4.07 -15.56 -18.36
C ALA A 907 3.72 -16.32 -17.08
N LEU A 908 2.51 -16.87 -16.99
CA LEU A 908 2.16 -17.88 -15.98
C LEU A 908 1.90 -19.23 -16.65
N VAL A 909 2.36 -20.29 -16.00
CA VAL A 909 2.09 -21.69 -16.33
C VAL A 909 1.27 -22.31 -15.20
N CYS A 910 0.18 -22.99 -15.53
CA CYS A 910 -0.57 -23.83 -14.61
C CYS A 910 -0.39 -25.30 -14.99
N ARG A 911 0.05 -26.12 -14.04
CA ARG A 911 0.15 -27.59 -14.16
C ARG A 911 -0.89 -28.25 -13.29
N VAL A 912 -1.52 -29.31 -13.81
CA VAL A 912 -2.48 -30.14 -13.08
C VAL A 912 -1.94 -31.56 -13.07
N LEU A 913 -1.63 -32.06 -11.88
CA LEU A 913 -0.97 -33.34 -11.65
C LEU A 913 -1.88 -34.32 -10.89
N HIS A 914 -1.61 -35.61 -11.04
CA HIS A 914 -2.22 -36.67 -10.25
C HIS A 914 -1.14 -37.69 -9.86
N GLY A 915 -0.81 -37.76 -8.57
CA GLY A 915 0.37 -38.47 -8.07
C GLY A 915 1.67 -37.75 -8.49
N GLU A 916 2.36 -38.30 -9.49
CA GLU A 916 3.56 -37.70 -10.10
C GLU A 916 3.39 -37.38 -11.60
N ALA A 917 2.28 -37.77 -12.22
CA ALA A 917 2.02 -37.50 -13.63
C ALA A 917 1.38 -36.12 -13.82
N VAL A 918 1.99 -35.26 -14.64
CA VAL A 918 1.32 -34.07 -15.18
C VAL A 918 0.26 -34.54 -16.17
N LEU A 919 -1.01 -34.25 -15.87
CA LEU A 919 -2.16 -34.63 -16.71
C LEU A 919 -2.52 -33.53 -17.72
N ALA A 920 -2.32 -32.27 -17.35
CA ALA A 920 -2.48 -31.12 -18.23
C ALA A 920 -1.58 -29.95 -17.80
N GLU A 921 -1.12 -29.17 -18.76
CA GLU A 921 -0.38 -27.92 -18.54
C GLU A 921 -0.96 -26.84 -19.47
N CYS A 922 -1.04 -25.60 -19.01
CA CYS A 922 -1.33 -24.44 -19.86
C CYS A 922 -0.41 -23.27 -19.51
N ARG A 923 0.24 -22.72 -20.54
CA ARG A 923 1.01 -21.48 -20.49
C ARG A 923 0.17 -20.34 -21.06
N THR A 924 -0.02 -19.30 -20.26
CA THR A 924 -0.66 -18.04 -20.68
C THR A 924 0.16 -17.31 -21.76
N ARG A 925 -0.49 -16.43 -22.52
CA ARG A 925 0.23 -15.50 -23.41
C ARG A 925 1.16 -14.59 -22.60
N SER A 926 2.34 -14.30 -23.13
CA SER A 926 3.30 -13.44 -22.43
C SER A 926 2.75 -12.03 -22.26
N VAL A 927 3.01 -11.46 -21.08
CA VAL A 927 2.73 -10.07 -20.71
C VAL A 927 4.05 -9.30 -20.76
N GLN A 928 4.14 -8.29 -21.61
CA GLN A 928 5.26 -7.37 -21.68
C GLN A 928 5.12 -6.29 -20.60
N VAL A 929 6.24 -5.92 -19.98
CA VAL A 929 6.34 -4.87 -18.97
C VAL A 929 7.05 -3.65 -19.56
N THR A 930 6.39 -2.51 -19.58
CA THR A 930 6.99 -1.25 -20.06
C THR A 930 7.43 -0.37 -18.89
N SER A 931 8.63 0.21 -18.99
CA SER A 931 9.12 1.25 -18.07
C SER A 931 8.14 2.42 -17.92
N LEU A 932 8.23 3.14 -16.81
CA LEU A 932 7.64 4.47 -16.65
C LEU A 932 8.27 5.47 -17.63
N PRO A 933 7.58 6.57 -17.97
CA PRO A 933 8.17 7.67 -18.72
C PRO A 933 9.41 8.23 -18.00
N VAL A 934 10.44 8.63 -18.74
CA VAL A 934 11.76 8.96 -18.17
C VAL A 934 11.72 10.09 -17.13
N LYS A 935 10.77 11.04 -17.26
CA LYS A 935 10.53 12.11 -16.27
C LYS A 935 10.00 11.62 -14.92
N ASP A 936 9.25 10.53 -14.93
CA ASP A 936 8.68 9.91 -13.74
C ASP A 936 9.64 8.86 -13.15
N ALA A 937 10.43 8.22 -14.03
CA ALA A 937 11.42 7.22 -13.69
C ALA A 937 12.70 7.79 -13.06
N VAL A 938 13.20 8.94 -13.55
CA VAL A 938 14.49 9.52 -13.15
C VAL A 938 14.30 10.78 -12.32
N LYS A 939 14.70 10.72 -11.04
CA LYS A 939 14.63 11.84 -10.09
C LYS A 939 16.01 12.22 -9.56
N VAL A 940 16.43 13.47 -9.78
CA VAL A 940 17.62 14.00 -9.11
C VAL A 940 17.27 14.32 -7.66
N ILE A 941 17.85 13.56 -6.72
CA ILE A 941 17.71 13.76 -5.26
C ILE A 941 18.48 15.01 -4.83
N GLY A 942 19.61 15.29 -5.49
CA GLY A 942 20.42 16.48 -5.24
C GLY A 942 21.74 16.46 -6.00
N VAL A 943 22.51 17.54 -5.91
CA VAL A 943 23.85 17.64 -6.51
C VAL A 943 24.83 18.11 -5.45
N ASN A 944 25.80 17.26 -5.11
CA ASN A 944 26.88 17.57 -4.20
C ASN A 944 28.05 18.20 -4.97
N ILE A 945 28.57 19.30 -4.46
CA ILE A 945 29.80 19.98 -4.92
C ILE A 945 30.63 20.38 -3.69
N PRO A 946 31.97 20.52 -3.82
CA PRO A 946 32.75 21.20 -2.80
C PRO A 946 32.41 22.70 -2.80
N LYS A 947 32.39 23.32 -1.61
CA LYS A 947 32.17 24.78 -1.47
C LYS A 947 33.35 25.60 -2.01
N GLU A 948 34.55 25.05 -1.85
CA GLU A 948 35.83 25.65 -2.24
C GLU A 948 36.60 24.69 -3.14
N VAL A 949 37.28 25.21 -4.16
CA VAL A 949 38.20 24.45 -5.02
C VAL A 949 39.40 25.31 -5.39
N ALA A 950 40.59 24.75 -5.44
CA ALA A 950 41.78 25.49 -5.89
C ALA A 950 41.76 25.72 -7.41
N SER A 951 42.24 26.87 -7.87
CA SER A 951 42.18 27.22 -9.29
C SER A 951 42.92 26.21 -10.17
N SER A 952 42.45 26.03 -11.42
CA SER A 952 42.93 25.02 -12.40
C SER A 952 42.90 23.54 -11.91
N SER A 953 42.39 23.26 -10.71
CA SER A 953 42.31 21.91 -10.14
C SER A 953 41.05 21.18 -10.62
N THR A 954 40.88 19.91 -10.23
CA THR A 954 39.69 19.15 -10.61
C THR A 954 38.57 19.35 -9.59
N LEU A 955 37.46 19.91 -10.07
CA LEU A 955 36.19 20.09 -9.39
C LEU A 955 35.31 18.86 -9.65
N VAL A 956 34.96 18.10 -8.62
CA VAL A 956 34.13 16.89 -8.76
C VAL A 956 32.69 17.19 -8.33
N VAL A 957 31.80 17.29 -9.32
CA VAL A 957 30.36 17.32 -9.12
C VAL A 957 29.88 15.89 -8.86
N LYS A 958 28.93 15.67 -7.94
CA LYS A 958 28.30 14.36 -7.70
C LYS A 958 26.78 14.48 -7.74
N PHE A 959 26.16 14.01 -8.80
CA PHE A 959 24.71 13.97 -8.94
C PHE A 959 24.16 12.76 -8.18
N LYS A 960 23.30 13.00 -7.18
CA LYS A 960 22.53 11.95 -6.51
C LYS A 960 21.23 11.74 -7.28
N VAL A 961 21.05 10.56 -7.86
CA VAL A 961 19.92 10.23 -8.74
C VAL A 961 19.22 8.99 -8.19
N GLU A 962 17.89 9.04 -8.10
CA GLU A 962 17.05 7.86 -7.94
C GLU A 962 16.46 7.51 -9.30
N VAL A 963 16.58 6.25 -9.71
CA VAL A 963 15.92 5.72 -10.91
C VAL A 963 15.01 4.57 -10.49
N LYS A 964 13.74 4.63 -10.87
CA LYS A 964 12.68 3.70 -10.48
C LYS A 964 11.80 3.36 -11.69
N GLY A 965 11.24 2.16 -11.68
CA GLY A 965 10.22 1.82 -12.65
C GLY A 965 10.73 1.56 -14.06
N ILE A 966 11.91 0.94 -14.18
CA ILE A 966 12.56 0.67 -15.46
C ILE A 966 12.90 -0.81 -15.62
N VAL A 967 12.56 -1.38 -16.79
CA VAL A 967 12.97 -2.75 -17.18
C VAL A 967 14.29 -2.80 -17.94
N LYS A 968 14.81 -1.63 -18.35
CA LYS A 968 16.08 -1.46 -19.08
C LYS A 968 16.92 -0.37 -18.44
N PRO A 969 18.26 -0.47 -18.49
CA PRO A 969 19.13 0.63 -18.07
C PRO A 969 18.76 1.93 -18.80
N VAL A 970 18.79 3.05 -18.09
CA VAL A 970 18.55 4.38 -18.63
C VAL A 970 19.88 5.12 -18.77
N ARG A 971 20.12 5.70 -19.94
CA ARG A 971 21.29 6.54 -20.20
C ARG A 971 21.09 7.94 -19.64
N LEU A 972 21.92 8.30 -18.67
CA LEU A 972 22.03 9.64 -18.12
C LEU A 972 23.19 10.38 -18.80
N ILE A 973 22.96 11.63 -19.20
CA ILE A 973 24.00 12.54 -19.67
C ILE A 973 24.11 13.67 -18.65
N VAL A 974 25.23 13.71 -17.92
CA VAL A 974 25.53 14.78 -16.95
C VAL A 974 26.47 15.81 -17.57
N SER A 975 26.24 17.09 -17.27
CA SER A 975 27.13 18.17 -17.71
C SER A 975 27.41 19.22 -16.63
N ALA A 976 28.57 19.86 -16.75
CA ALA A 976 29.02 20.96 -15.91
C ALA A 976 29.80 21.98 -16.75
N GLU A 977 29.67 23.26 -16.41
CA GLU A 977 30.18 24.40 -17.16
C GLU A 977 31.04 25.29 -16.24
N THR A 978 32.33 25.39 -16.56
CA THR A 978 33.33 26.28 -15.96
C THR A 978 33.96 27.15 -17.05
N ASP A 979 35.29 27.38 -17.05
CA ASP A 979 36.03 27.82 -18.25
C ASP A 979 35.87 26.85 -19.44
N THR A 980 35.40 25.62 -19.19
CA THR A 980 35.08 24.62 -20.22
C THR A 980 33.76 23.92 -19.90
N THR A 981 33.03 23.44 -20.91
CA THR A 981 31.88 22.55 -20.72
C THR A 981 32.35 21.10 -20.81
N VAL A 982 32.10 20.30 -19.76
CA VAL A 982 32.34 18.86 -19.75
C VAL A 982 31.00 18.12 -19.71
N ARG A 983 30.87 17.09 -20.56
CA ARG A 983 29.74 16.15 -20.59
C ARG A 983 30.24 14.73 -20.39
N ARG A 984 29.45 13.88 -19.74
CA ARG A 984 29.69 12.42 -19.63
C ARG A 984 28.38 11.65 -19.63
N GLU A 985 28.41 10.45 -20.20
CA GLU A 985 27.28 9.52 -20.27
C GLU A 985 27.45 8.37 -19.27
N TYR A 986 26.35 7.92 -18.68
CA TYR A 986 26.27 6.86 -17.66
C TYR A 986 24.98 6.04 -17.86
N ASP A 987 25.10 4.77 -18.21
CA ASP A 987 23.95 3.85 -18.23
C ASP A 987 23.69 3.32 -16.80
N VAL A 988 22.49 3.53 -16.26
CA VAL A 988 22.13 3.15 -14.89
C VAL A 988 20.89 2.26 -14.82
N GLN A 989 20.91 1.28 -13.92
CA GLN A 989 19.77 0.40 -13.62
C GLN A 989 18.83 1.02 -12.55
N GLU A 990 17.72 0.36 -12.24
CA GLU A 990 16.86 0.75 -11.11
C GLU A 990 17.68 0.79 -9.79
N GLY A 991 17.51 1.86 -9.01
CA GLY A 991 18.23 2.06 -7.75
C GLY A 991 18.59 3.53 -7.49
N LYS A 992 19.40 3.75 -6.44
CA LYS A 992 19.99 5.06 -6.11
C LYS A 992 21.45 5.09 -6.54
N HIS A 993 21.86 6.16 -7.21
CA HIS A 993 23.18 6.32 -7.78
C HIS A 993 23.79 7.69 -7.42
N VAL A 994 25.12 7.74 -7.37
CA VAL A 994 25.94 8.92 -7.10
C VAL A 994 26.93 9.08 -8.26
N ILE A 995 26.48 9.78 -9.30
CA ILE A 995 27.19 9.92 -10.57
C ILE A 995 28.27 11.02 -10.46
N PRO A 996 29.57 10.70 -10.56
CA PRO A 996 30.63 11.70 -10.49
C PRO A 996 30.83 12.38 -11.84
N LEU A 997 31.09 13.68 -11.85
CA LEU A 997 31.52 14.45 -13.02
C LEU A 997 32.71 15.33 -12.63
N PRO A 998 33.95 14.88 -12.88
CA PRO A 998 35.13 15.73 -12.76
C PRO A 998 35.20 16.71 -13.94
N VAL A 999 35.30 18.00 -13.61
CA VAL A 999 35.51 19.13 -14.53
C VAL A 999 36.69 19.96 -14.01
N LYS A 1000 37.41 20.70 -14.87
CA LYS A 1000 38.45 21.62 -14.38
C LYS A 1000 37.82 22.89 -13.82
N ALA A 1001 38.25 23.26 -12.62
CA ALA A 1001 37.91 24.54 -11.99
C ALA A 1001 38.50 25.71 -12.80
N TRP A 1002 37.92 26.89 -12.60
CA TRP A 1002 38.36 28.14 -13.22
C TRP A 1002 39.85 28.42 -12.97
N ARG A 1003 40.51 29.08 -13.93
CA ARG A 1003 41.91 29.52 -13.81
C ARG A 1003 42.10 30.62 -12.77
N GLU A 1004 41.13 31.54 -12.72
CA GLU A 1004 41.08 32.69 -11.82
C GLU A 1004 40.41 32.33 -10.48
N GLU A 1005 40.81 33.02 -9.41
CA GLU A 1005 40.17 32.90 -8.10
C GLU A 1005 38.84 33.67 -7.98
N GLY A 1006 38.24 33.64 -6.79
CA GLY A 1006 36.99 34.33 -6.49
C GLY A 1006 35.74 33.45 -6.63
N ARG A 1007 34.57 34.01 -6.32
CA ARG A 1007 33.28 33.31 -6.37
C ARG A 1007 32.82 33.15 -7.82
N ARG A 1008 32.59 31.91 -8.25
CA ARG A 1008 32.19 31.55 -9.62
C ARG A 1008 30.87 30.77 -9.59
N LYS A 1009 30.07 30.89 -10.66
CA LYS A 1009 28.85 30.11 -10.84
C LYS A 1009 29.13 28.85 -11.66
N LEU A 1010 29.00 27.69 -11.04
CA LEU A 1010 28.94 26.41 -11.73
C LEU A 1010 27.54 26.20 -12.28
N ARG A 1011 27.37 26.08 -13.61
CA ARG A 1011 26.13 25.56 -14.18
C ARG A 1011 26.23 24.05 -14.31
N VAL A 1012 25.19 23.33 -13.88
CA VAL A 1012 25.09 21.86 -13.96
C VAL A 1012 23.77 21.45 -14.60
N SER A 1013 23.77 20.35 -15.36
CA SER A 1013 22.53 19.71 -15.85
C SER A 1013 22.63 18.19 -15.89
N LEU A 1014 21.47 17.55 -15.92
CA LEU A 1014 21.30 16.13 -16.17
C LEU A 1014 20.15 15.91 -17.16
N GLU A 1015 20.44 15.17 -18.20
CA GLU A 1015 19.49 14.69 -19.22
C GLU A 1015 19.41 13.16 -19.12
N ALA A 1016 18.28 12.57 -19.50
CA ALA A 1016 18.08 11.12 -19.50
C ALA A 1016 17.29 10.72 -20.75
N GLU A 1017 17.81 9.80 -21.56
CA GLU A 1017 17.29 9.48 -22.91
C GLU A 1017 17.01 10.75 -23.78
N GLY A 1018 17.89 11.74 -23.71
CA GLY A 1018 17.73 13.04 -24.39
C GLY A 1018 16.69 14.00 -23.77
N VAL A 1019 15.95 13.56 -22.74
CA VAL A 1019 15.01 14.42 -22.00
C VAL A 1019 15.74 15.15 -20.89
N LYS A 1020 15.66 16.49 -20.86
CA LYS A 1020 16.19 17.31 -19.76
C LYS A 1020 15.40 17.04 -18.47
N ILE A 1021 16.09 16.53 -17.45
CA ILE A 1021 15.52 16.20 -16.13
C ILE A 1021 15.86 17.29 -15.11
N TYR A 1022 17.08 17.83 -15.15
CA TYR A 1022 17.58 18.77 -14.15
C TYR A 1022 18.53 19.82 -14.74
N ARG A 1023 18.43 21.06 -14.26
CA ARG A 1023 19.39 22.14 -14.53
C ARG A 1023 19.44 23.07 -13.30
N LYS A 1024 20.64 23.46 -12.85
CA LYS A 1024 20.82 24.41 -11.75
C LYS A 1024 22.13 25.20 -11.90
N GLU A 1025 22.18 26.40 -11.33
CA GLU A 1025 23.42 27.13 -11.08
C GLU A 1025 23.76 27.08 -9.58
N LEU A 1026 25.04 26.94 -9.26
CA LEU A 1026 25.56 26.75 -7.91
C LEU A 1026 26.81 27.63 -7.72
N ASP A 1027 26.91 28.30 -6.58
CA ASP A 1027 28.13 29.04 -6.21
C ASP A 1027 29.27 28.08 -5.81
N VAL A 1028 30.47 28.36 -6.31
CA VAL A 1028 31.74 27.74 -5.89
C VAL A 1028 32.74 28.86 -5.62
N GLN A 1029 33.43 28.81 -4.49
CA GLN A 1029 34.56 29.69 -4.22
C GLN A 1029 35.83 29.09 -4.84
N THR A 1030 36.45 29.79 -5.79
CA THR A 1030 37.76 29.40 -6.32
C THR A 1030 38.85 30.02 -5.46
N LEU A 1031 39.74 29.18 -4.94
CA LEU A 1031 40.94 29.56 -4.17
C LEU A 1031 42.14 29.75 -5.11
N PRO A 1032 43.24 30.39 -4.66
CA PRO A 1032 44.50 30.46 -5.41
C PRO A 1032 44.99 29.11 -5.95
N LEU A 1033 45.85 29.17 -6.98
CA LEU A 1033 46.53 28.00 -7.55
C LEU A 1033 47.25 27.20 -6.44
N PRO A 1034 47.05 25.87 -6.34
CA PRO A 1034 47.61 25.08 -5.25
C PRO A 1034 49.13 24.94 -5.37
N PRO A 1035 49.84 24.64 -4.27
CA PRO A 1035 51.29 24.44 -4.26
C PRO A 1035 51.75 23.14 -4.94
N VAL A 1036 50.82 22.24 -5.30
CA VAL A 1036 51.07 20.97 -5.97
C VAL A 1036 50.10 20.79 -7.12
N ALA A 1037 50.62 20.53 -8.32
CA ALA A 1037 49.84 20.12 -9.47
C ALA A 1037 49.66 18.58 -9.46
N VAL A 1038 48.51 18.11 -9.95
CA VAL A 1038 48.08 16.71 -9.85
C VAL A 1038 47.65 16.21 -11.23
N THR A 1039 48.08 15.01 -11.63
CA THR A 1039 47.60 14.35 -12.86
C THR A 1039 46.33 13.55 -12.59
N SER A 1040 45.50 13.33 -13.62
CA SER A 1040 44.33 12.46 -13.44
C SER A 1040 44.72 11.00 -13.20
N ILE A 1041 43.90 10.29 -12.43
CA ILE A 1041 44.16 8.91 -12.00
C ILE A 1041 44.14 7.97 -13.21
N THR A 1042 45.27 7.33 -13.46
CA THR A 1042 45.41 6.26 -14.45
C THR A 1042 45.09 4.91 -13.81
N ILE A 1043 44.39 4.03 -14.53
CA ILE A 1043 44.03 2.68 -14.09
C ILE A 1043 44.50 1.65 -15.13
N ASN A 1044 44.97 0.49 -14.68
CA ASN A 1044 45.55 -0.53 -15.57
C ASN A 1044 44.57 -1.15 -16.57
N ALA A 1045 43.28 -1.21 -16.23
CA ALA A 1045 42.20 -1.59 -17.15
C ALA A 1045 40.86 -1.00 -16.69
N LYS A 1046 40.00 -0.62 -17.66
CA LYS A 1046 38.61 -0.19 -17.43
C LYS A 1046 37.68 -1.35 -17.04
N THR A 1047 38.13 -2.58 -17.19
CA THR A 1047 37.40 -3.81 -16.87
C THR A 1047 38.22 -4.60 -15.88
N GLN A 1048 37.62 -5.03 -14.77
CA GLN A 1048 38.32 -5.76 -13.70
C GLN A 1048 37.46 -6.96 -13.26
N PRO A 1049 38.04 -8.16 -13.09
CA PRO A 1049 37.30 -9.28 -12.52
C PRO A 1049 37.04 -9.04 -11.03
N ALA A 1050 35.84 -9.38 -10.55
CA ALA A 1050 35.55 -9.42 -9.13
C ALA A 1050 36.52 -10.37 -8.39
N GLY A 1051 36.94 -10.00 -7.18
CA GLY A 1051 38.01 -10.67 -6.44
C GLY A 1051 39.43 -10.42 -6.97
N GLY A 1052 39.59 -9.58 -8.00
CA GLY A 1052 40.88 -9.14 -8.53
C GLY A 1052 41.44 -7.90 -7.82
N LYS A 1053 42.53 -7.33 -8.37
CA LYS A 1053 43.15 -6.09 -7.89
C LYS A 1053 43.28 -5.06 -9.02
N ALA A 1054 42.54 -3.95 -8.91
CA ALA A 1054 42.72 -2.79 -9.78
C ALA A 1054 44.03 -2.08 -9.42
N SER A 1055 44.89 -1.81 -10.40
CA SER A 1055 46.14 -1.07 -10.19
C SER A 1055 46.00 0.35 -10.70
N TYR A 1056 46.46 1.33 -9.92
CA TYR A 1056 46.31 2.75 -10.22
C TYR A 1056 47.63 3.52 -10.08
N SER A 1057 47.70 4.68 -10.73
CA SER A 1057 48.71 5.69 -10.43
C SER A 1057 48.19 7.13 -10.54
N ILE A 1058 48.82 8.03 -9.80
CA ILE A 1058 48.52 9.47 -9.76
C ILE A 1058 49.82 10.26 -9.52
N GLY A 1059 50.13 11.18 -10.44
CA GLY A 1059 51.33 12.02 -10.41
C GLY A 1059 51.11 13.31 -9.61
N LEU A 1060 52.15 13.73 -8.87
CA LEU A 1060 52.18 14.93 -8.05
C LEU A 1060 53.45 15.74 -8.34
N ARG A 1061 53.30 17.01 -8.71
CA ARG A 1061 54.41 17.96 -8.95
C ARG A 1061 54.32 19.12 -7.96
N ASN A 1062 55.29 19.27 -7.08
CA ASN A 1062 55.43 20.48 -6.28
C ASN A 1062 55.87 21.65 -7.18
N VAL A 1063 55.14 22.77 -7.12
CA VAL A 1063 55.44 23.98 -7.91
C VAL A 1063 56.03 25.12 -7.06
N LYS A 1064 56.47 24.82 -5.84
CA LYS A 1064 57.10 25.76 -4.90
C LYS A 1064 58.56 25.39 -4.59
N GLU A 1065 59.32 26.39 -4.18
CA GLU A 1065 60.72 26.28 -3.73
C GLU A 1065 60.88 25.65 -2.32
N GLN A 1066 59.76 25.39 -1.64
CA GLN A 1066 59.71 24.79 -0.31
C GLN A 1066 59.06 23.39 -0.35
N PRO A 1067 59.40 22.48 0.57
CA PRO A 1067 58.77 21.17 0.63
C PRO A 1067 57.29 21.27 1.03
N VAL A 1068 56.47 20.33 0.55
CA VAL A 1068 55.01 20.30 0.81
C VAL A 1068 54.61 18.93 1.34
N GLU A 1069 53.85 18.89 2.43
CA GLU A 1069 53.24 17.64 2.91
C GLU A 1069 51.87 17.41 2.28
N ALA A 1070 51.68 16.21 1.72
CA ALA A 1070 50.42 15.73 1.16
C ALA A 1070 49.96 14.51 1.95
N LYS A 1071 48.75 14.58 2.53
CA LYS A 1071 48.14 13.52 3.35
C LYS A 1071 46.71 13.29 2.88
N GLY A 1072 46.26 12.04 2.80
CA GLY A 1072 44.98 11.76 2.16
C GLY A 1072 44.60 10.30 2.06
N LYS A 1073 43.61 10.03 1.20
CA LYS A 1073 42.97 8.73 0.99
C LYS A 1073 42.76 8.50 -0.51
N ILE A 1074 42.96 7.27 -0.97
CA ILE A 1074 42.57 6.82 -2.30
C ILE A 1074 41.57 5.69 -2.11
N GLN A 1075 40.39 5.84 -2.71
CA GLN A 1075 39.17 5.12 -2.38
C GLN A 1075 38.54 4.47 -3.62
N LEU A 1076 38.15 3.21 -3.54
CA LEU A 1076 37.28 2.56 -4.53
C LEU A 1076 35.83 2.82 -4.12
N VAL A 1077 35.06 3.48 -5.00
CA VAL A 1077 33.68 3.91 -4.71
C VAL A 1077 32.74 3.39 -5.81
N THR A 1078 31.60 2.81 -5.44
CA THR A 1078 30.61 2.34 -6.42
C THR A 1078 29.82 3.50 -7.03
N LEU A 1079 29.13 3.25 -8.15
CA LEU A 1079 28.10 4.19 -8.62
C LEU A 1079 26.89 4.31 -7.68
N GLN A 1080 26.76 3.48 -6.64
CA GLN A 1080 25.77 3.70 -5.56
C GLN A 1080 26.28 4.69 -4.49
N GLY A 1081 27.56 5.08 -4.55
CA GLY A 1081 28.23 5.94 -3.58
C GLY A 1081 28.80 5.19 -2.37
N GLU A 1082 28.77 3.86 -2.37
CA GLU A 1082 29.38 3.03 -1.32
C GLU A 1082 30.91 3.08 -1.42
N LEU A 1083 31.59 3.29 -0.29
CA LEU A 1083 33.03 3.08 -0.15
C LEU A 1083 33.29 1.57 0.02
N GLU A 1084 34.20 1.02 -0.79
CA GLU A 1084 34.46 -0.43 -0.83
C GLU A 1084 35.87 -0.80 -0.34
N THR A 1085 36.90 -0.07 -0.77
CA THR A 1085 38.28 -0.22 -0.27
C THR A 1085 38.97 1.15 -0.19
N GLU A 1086 39.94 1.30 0.72
CA GLU A 1086 40.68 2.55 0.92
C GLU A 1086 42.17 2.29 1.20
N ASN A 1087 43.04 3.00 0.49
CA ASN A 1087 44.46 3.13 0.82
C ASN A 1087 44.73 4.52 1.40
N LYS A 1088 45.42 4.60 2.55
CA LYS A 1088 45.90 5.87 3.11
C LYS A 1088 47.17 6.32 2.38
N VAL A 1089 47.34 7.63 2.26
CA VAL A 1089 48.47 8.29 1.60
C VAL A 1089 49.08 9.33 2.54
N ALA A 1090 50.40 9.32 2.70
CA ALA A 1090 51.15 10.38 3.35
C ALA A 1090 52.54 10.48 2.70
N LEU A 1091 52.92 11.66 2.22
CA LEU A 1091 54.22 11.92 1.63
C LEU A 1091 54.66 13.38 1.80
N LYS A 1092 55.97 13.62 1.66
CA LYS A 1092 56.59 14.95 1.70
C LYS A 1092 57.32 15.20 0.39
N LEU A 1093 56.81 16.13 -0.41
CA LEU A 1093 57.33 16.49 -1.72
C LEU A 1093 58.56 17.40 -1.55
N LYS A 1094 59.64 17.14 -2.29
CA LYS A 1094 60.81 18.03 -2.37
C LYS A 1094 60.46 19.34 -3.10
N PRO A 1095 61.18 20.45 -2.85
CA PRO A 1095 61.14 21.66 -3.70
C PRO A 1095 61.21 21.31 -5.19
N LYS A 1096 60.33 21.92 -6.02
CA LYS A 1096 60.19 21.65 -7.47
C LYS A 1096 60.03 20.17 -7.88
N GLY A 1097 59.86 19.24 -6.93
CA GLY A 1097 59.97 17.81 -7.17
C GLY A 1097 58.70 17.17 -7.72
N GLU A 1098 58.88 16.18 -8.59
CA GLU A 1098 57.83 15.30 -9.08
C GLU A 1098 57.89 13.92 -8.40
N THR A 1099 56.73 13.28 -8.24
CA THR A 1099 56.61 11.91 -7.77
C THR A 1099 55.29 11.29 -8.25
N GLU A 1100 55.15 9.98 -8.14
CA GLU A 1100 53.96 9.25 -8.55
C GLU A 1100 53.54 8.26 -7.46
N ILE A 1101 52.31 8.42 -6.94
CA ILE A 1101 51.72 7.44 -6.04
C ILE A 1101 51.20 6.30 -6.90
N ARG A 1102 51.84 5.13 -6.82
CA ARG A 1102 51.38 3.88 -7.43
C ARG A 1102 50.75 2.99 -6.36
N GLY A 1103 49.65 2.31 -6.68
CA GLY A 1103 49.00 1.43 -5.73
C GLY A 1103 48.11 0.37 -6.37
N LYS A 1104 47.57 -0.51 -5.53
CA LYS A 1104 46.58 -1.53 -5.89
C LYS A 1104 45.42 -1.45 -4.91
N MET A 1105 44.20 -1.67 -5.40
CA MET A 1105 42.99 -1.81 -4.60
C MET A 1105 42.36 -3.16 -4.90
N ASP A 1106 41.95 -3.87 -3.86
CA ASP A 1106 41.13 -5.07 -4.03
C ASP A 1106 39.74 -4.69 -4.55
N VAL A 1107 39.23 -5.48 -5.49
CA VAL A 1107 37.91 -5.33 -6.11
C VAL A 1107 36.98 -6.39 -5.48
N PRO A 1108 36.08 -6.03 -4.56
CA PRO A 1108 35.35 -7.03 -3.79
C PRO A 1108 34.44 -7.96 -4.62
N PRO A 1109 34.16 -9.19 -4.13
CA PRO A 1109 33.37 -10.19 -4.87
C PRO A 1109 31.92 -9.74 -5.12
N TRP A 1110 31.34 -8.95 -4.22
CA TRP A 1110 29.97 -8.41 -4.31
C TRP A 1110 29.81 -7.28 -5.34
N LEU A 1111 30.89 -6.81 -5.95
CA LEU A 1111 30.84 -5.88 -7.08
C LEU A 1111 30.61 -6.55 -8.43
N THR A 1112 30.50 -7.87 -8.51
CA THR A 1112 30.23 -8.60 -9.77
C THR A 1112 29.02 -8.02 -10.49
N GLY A 1113 29.22 -7.50 -11.71
CA GLY A 1113 28.20 -6.86 -12.55
C GLY A 1113 27.98 -5.36 -12.28
N LYS A 1114 28.65 -4.76 -11.29
CA LYS A 1114 28.52 -3.33 -10.93
C LYS A 1114 29.58 -2.45 -11.60
N GLN A 1115 29.37 -1.14 -11.53
CA GLN A 1115 30.34 -0.11 -11.90
C GLN A 1115 30.87 0.62 -10.66
N ALA A 1116 32.16 0.94 -10.69
CA ALA A 1116 32.88 1.68 -9.65
C ALA A 1116 33.88 2.67 -10.27
N TYR A 1117 34.51 3.49 -9.44
CA TYR A 1117 35.61 4.39 -9.82
C TYR A 1117 36.57 4.57 -8.64
N ILE A 1118 37.82 4.95 -8.94
CA ILE A 1118 38.79 5.32 -7.90
C ILE A 1118 38.74 6.84 -7.72
N GLN A 1119 38.61 7.29 -6.47
CA GLN A 1119 38.69 8.70 -6.07
C GLN A 1119 39.92 8.91 -5.18
N ALA A 1120 40.75 9.89 -5.50
CA ALA A 1120 41.79 10.39 -4.61
C ALA A 1120 41.30 11.68 -3.93
N ILE A 1121 41.51 11.80 -2.62
CA ILE A 1121 41.30 13.02 -1.85
C ILE A 1121 42.58 13.31 -1.09
N LEU A 1122 43.26 14.40 -1.44
CA LEU A 1122 44.56 14.80 -0.91
C LEU A 1122 44.47 16.17 -0.25
N GLN A 1123 44.84 16.24 1.03
CA GLN A 1123 45.02 17.48 1.77
C GLN A 1123 46.50 17.91 1.69
N LEU A 1124 46.72 19.17 1.36
CA LEU A 1124 48.03 19.82 1.33
C LEU A 1124 48.09 20.88 2.42
N LYS A 1125 49.21 20.99 3.14
CA LYS A 1125 49.47 22.11 4.05
C LYS A 1125 50.72 22.89 3.62
N THR A 1126 50.58 24.22 3.49
CA THR A 1126 51.69 25.15 3.22
C THR A 1126 51.50 26.42 4.02
N GLY A 1127 52.31 26.61 5.07
CA GLY A 1127 52.07 27.65 6.07
C GLY A 1127 50.68 27.49 6.68
N ASP A 1128 49.94 28.59 6.75
CA ASP A 1128 48.60 28.68 7.33
C ASP A 1128 47.49 28.26 6.35
N LYS A 1129 47.80 28.09 5.07
CA LYS A 1129 46.82 27.71 4.03
C LYS A 1129 46.81 26.20 3.80
N ALA A 1130 45.62 25.63 3.87
CA ALA A 1130 45.33 24.24 3.54
C ALA A 1130 44.53 24.14 2.24
N PHE A 1131 44.83 23.15 1.41
CA PHE A 1131 44.12 22.88 0.15
C PHE A 1131 43.62 21.44 0.15
N THR A 1132 42.42 21.20 -0.37
CA THR A 1132 41.91 19.84 -0.64
C THR A 1132 41.80 19.64 -2.15
N LEU A 1133 42.58 18.73 -2.70
CA LEU A 1133 42.55 18.35 -4.10
C LEU A 1133 41.84 17.00 -4.26
N THR A 1134 40.97 16.88 -5.27
CA THR A 1134 40.22 15.66 -5.55
C THR A 1134 40.38 15.26 -7.01
N GLU A 1135 40.73 14.01 -7.27
CA GLU A 1135 40.77 13.42 -8.62
C GLU A 1135 39.90 12.16 -8.68
N VAL A 1136 39.38 11.84 -9.88
CA VAL A 1136 38.50 10.68 -10.12
C VAL A 1136 38.91 9.98 -11.41
N SER A 1137 39.08 8.67 -11.35
CA SER A 1137 39.44 7.82 -12.51
C SER A 1137 38.33 7.75 -13.56
N PRO A 1138 38.60 7.18 -14.75
CA PRO A 1138 37.56 6.57 -15.58
C PRO A 1138 36.78 5.50 -14.79
N LEU A 1139 35.57 5.16 -15.25
CA LEU A 1139 34.80 4.06 -14.68
C LEU A 1139 35.55 2.72 -14.83
N ILE A 1140 35.34 1.88 -13.82
CA ILE A 1140 35.72 0.47 -13.76
C ILE A 1140 34.42 -0.34 -13.85
N THR A 1141 34.27 -1.15 -14.90
CA THR A 1141 33.23 -2.17 -14.98
C THR A 1141 33.75 -3.45 -14.33
N VAL A 1142 33.06 -3.94 -13.30
CA VAL A 1142 33.48 -5.15 -12.59
C VAL A 1142 32.76 -6.37 -13.17
N THR A 1143 33.52 -7.23 -13.84
CA THR A 1143 32.98 -8.43 -14.51
C THR A 1143 32.96 -9.64 -13.59
N SER A 1144 32.18 -10.66 -13.98
CA SER A 1144 32.26 -11.99 -13.39
C SER A 1144 33.70 -12.51 -13.34
N PRO A 1145 34.08 -13.22 -12.28
CA PRO A 1145 35.42 -13.77 -12.14
C PRO A 1145 35.64 -14.91 -13.14
N PRO A 1146 36.87 -15.09 -13.70
CA PRO A 1146 37.14 -16.12 -14.71
C PRO A 1146 37.03 -17.56 -14.17
N THR A 1147 36.98 -17.73 -12.86
CA THR A 1147 36.55 -18.98 -12.20
C THR A 1147 35.75 -18.63 -10.94
N PRO A 1148 34.82 -19.47 -10.47
CA PRO A 1148 34.04 -19.21 -9.26
C PRO A 1148 34.93 -18.89 -8.04
N LEU A 1149 34.59 -17.81 -7.36
CA LEU A 1149 35.29 -17.31 -6.16
C LEU A 1149 34.90 -18.10 -4.91
N VAL A 1150 33.70 -18.68 -4.90
CA VAL A 1150 33.28 -19.69 -3.92
C VAL A 1150 32.62 -20.85 -4.66
N LYS A 1151 32.96 -22.07 -4.28
CA LYS A 1151 32.29 -23.30 -4.71
C LYS A 1151 31.70 -24.00 -3.49
N VAL A 1152 30.40 -24.24 -3.52
CA VAL A 1152 29.69 -25.03 -2.51
C VAL A 1152 29.23 -26.33 -3.15
N THR A 1153 29.35 -27.44 -2.43
CA THR A 1153 28.79 -28.74 -2.78
C THR A 1153 27.96 -29.21 -1.61
N VAL A 1154 26.74 -29.68 -1.86
CA VAL A 1154 25.80 -30.22 -0.87
C VAL A 1154 25.50 -31.67 -1.22
N THR A 1155 25.26 -32.54 -0.23
CA THR A 1155 24.75 -33.91 -0.47
C THR A 1155 23.62 -33.90 -1.50
N LYS A 1156 23.73 -34.74 -2.53
CA LYS A 1156 22.65 -34.95 -3.49
C LYS A 1156 21.54 -35.75 -2.82
N LEU A 1157 20.32 -35.21 -2.84
CA LEU A 1157 19.15 -35.83 -2.22
C LEU A 1157 18.30 -36.58 -3.26
N PRO A 1158 17.44 -37.53 -2.82
CA PRO A 1158 16.41 -38.09 -3.70
C PRO A 1158 15.44 -37.00 -4.17
N PRO A 1159 14.73 -37.21 -5.29
CA PRO A 1159 13.77 -36.23 -5.82
C PRO A 1159 12.53 -36.04 -4.92
N THR A 1160 12.27 -37.00 -4.03
CA THR A 1160 11.14 -37.00 -3.09
C THR A 1160 11.66 -37.35 -1.69
N LEU A 1161 11.13 -36.68 -0.66
CA LEU A 1161 11.42 -36.90 0.77
C LEU A 1161 10.11 -36.90 1.57
N THR A 1162 10.11 -37.53 2.74
CA THR A 1162 8.94 -37.52 3.63
C THR A 1162 8.91 -36.23 4.46
N GLU A 1163 7.72 -35.77 4.84
CA GLU A 1163 7.57 -34.71 5.85
C GLU A 1163 8.15 -35.10 7.23
N ASP A 1164 8.59 -34.11 8.00
CA ASP A 1164 9.17 -34.26 9.36
C ASP A 1164 10.41 -35.19 9.46
N GLN A 1165 10.96 -35.60 8.32
CA GLN A 1165 12.11 -36.51 8.20
C GLN A 1165 13.42 -35.82 8.55
N ASN A 1166 14.25 -36.47 9.37
CA ASN A 1166 15.62 -36.04 9.66
C ASN A 1166 16.58 -36.51 8.55
N VAL A 1167 17.08 -35.56 7.75
CA VAL A 1167 17.95 -35.78 6.59
C VAL A 1167 19.36 -35.26 6.89
N LYS A 1168 20.36 -36.15 6.84
CA LYS A 1168 21.77 -35.79 7.05
C LYS A 1168 22.36 -35.13 5.80
N LEU A 1169 22.90 -33.91 5.96
CA LEU A 1169 23.50 -33.12 4.88
C LEU A 1169 24.98 -32.86 5.15
N THR A 1170 25.80 -33.08 4.12
CA THR A 1170 27.21 -32.71 4.10
C THR A 1170 27.37 -31.50 3.19
N ILE A 1171 28.02 -30.45 3.70
CA ILE A 1171 28.25 -29.19 2.99
C ILE A 1171 29.76 -28.98 2.90
N SER A 1172 30.31 -29.06 1.68
CA SER A 1172 31.70 -28.72 1.38
C SER A 1172 31.76 -27.33 0.77
N VAL A 1173 32.61 -26.46 1.31
CA VAL A 1173 32.85 -25.09 0.80
C VAL A 1173 34.33 -24.93 0.47
N LYS A 1174 34.63 -24.53 -0.77
CA LYS A 1174 35.96 -24.07 -1.21
C LYS A 1174 35.87 -22.59 -1.59
N LYS A 1175 36.69 -21.71 -0.99
CA LYS A 1175 36.72 -20.27 -1.26
C LYS A 1175 38.10 -19.83 -1.77
N LYS A 1176 38.09 -18.97 -2.79
CA LYS A 1176 39.27 -18.27 -3.33
C LYS A 1176 39.42 -16.85 -2.79
N VAL A 1177 38.35 -16.26 -2.26
CA VAL A 1177 38.39 -14.95 -1.60
C VAL A 1177 39.21 -15.03 -0.31
N GLN A 1178 39.99 -13.97 -0.02
CA GLN A 1178 40.77 -13.89 1.21
C GLN A 1178 39.86 -13.66 2.43
N THR A 1179 38.89 -12.76 2.30
CA THR A 1179 37.95 -12.37 3.37
C THR A 1179 37.11 -13.55 3.90
N PRO A 1180 36.69 -13.55 5.18
CA PRO A 1180 35.80 -14.58 5.72
C PRO A 1180 34.40 -14.46 5.09
N ILE A 1181 33.83 -15.59 4.67
CA ILE A 1181 32.47 -15.64 4.11
C ILE A 1181 31.50 -16.29 5.10
N GLN A 1182 30.24 -15.87 5.08
CA GLN A 1182 29.13 -16.59 5.68
C GLN A 1182 28.42 -17.36 4.57
N VAL A 1183 28.29 -18.68 4.71
CA VAL A 1183 27.42 -19.49 3.85
C VAL A 1183 26.13 -19.79 4.61
N GLN A 1184 25.00 -19.75 3.92
CA GLN A 1184 23.70 -20.20 4.43
C GLN A 1184 23.12 -21.23 3.46
N LEU A 1185 22.57 -22.33 3.99
CA LEU A 1185 21.77 -23.28 3.21
C LEU A 1185 20.30 -23.08 3.61
N VAL A 1186 19.43 -22.89 2.62
CA VAL A 1186 18.01 -22.59 2.83
C VAL A 1186 17.13 -23.52 2.00
N ALA A 1187 15.99 -23.93 2.56
CA ALA A 1187 14.87 -24.55 1.86
C ALA A 1187 13.83 -23.47 1.56
N VAL A 1188 13.50 -23.27 0.28
CA VAL A 1188 12.49 -22.30 -0.16
C VAL A 1188 11.24 -23.06 -0.62
N THR A 1189 10.09 -22.70 -0.06
CA THR A 1189 8.74 -23.11 -0.50
C THR A 1189 8.02 -21.90 -1.11
N PRO A 1190 6.80 -22.06 -1.68
CA PRO A 1190 6.01 -20.91 -2.16
C PRO A 1190 5.61 -19.92 -1.05
N THR A 1191 5.56 -20.37 0.20
CA THR A 1191 5.00 -19.62 1.35
C THR A 1191 6.02 -19.26 2.43
N ALA A 1192 7.19 -19.92 2.46
CA ALA A 1192 8.21 -19.70 3.49
C ALA A 1192 9.63 -20.06 3.02
N THR A 1193 10.64 -19.45 3.67
CA THR A 1193 12.04 -19.85 3.55
C THR A 1193 12.53 -20.37 4.91
N GLN A 1194 12.83 -21.67 4.98
CA GLN A 1194 13.41 -22.31 6.16
C GLN A 1194 14.94 -22.27 6.05
N LYS A 1195 15.60 -21.64 7.03
CA LYS A 1195 17.05 -21.68 7.15
C LYS A 1195 17.49 -23.03 7.73
N ILE A 1196 18.21 -23.83 6.95
CA ILE A 1196 18.68 -25.16 7.34
C ILE A 1196 19.97 -25.05 8.14
N TRP A 1197 20.94 -24.31 7.63
CA TRP A 1197 22.29 -24.25 8.19
C TRP A 1197 22.96 -22.92 7.88
N SER A 1198 23.92 -22.51 8.73
CA SER A 1198 24.81 -21.41 8.43
C SER A 1198 26.17 -21.58 9.09
N GLY A 1199 27.23 -21.13 8.41
CA GLY A 1199 28.60 -21.21 8.94
C GLY A 1199 29.52 -20.13 8.38
N LYS A 1200 30.41 -19.64 9.25
CA LYS A 1200 31.46 -18.68 8.90
C LYS A 1200 32.73 -19.42 8.47
N ILE A 1201 33.14 -19.23 7.23
CA ILE A 1201 34.26 -19.94 6.59
C ILE A 1201 35.49 -19.02 6.57
N LYS A 1202 36.49 -19.33 7.38
CA LYS A 1202 37.79 -18.64 7.39
C LYS A 1202 38.82 -19.36 6.48
N GLN A 1203 38.84 -20.69 6.54
CA GLN A 1203 39.72 -21.58 5.77
C GLN A 1203 39.46 -21.49 4.25
N GLN A 1204 40.43 -21.88 3.42
CA GLN A 1204 40.24 -22.02 1.96
C GLN A 1204 39.27 -23.15 1.61
N GLU A 1205 39.30 -24.25 2.36
CA GLU A 1205 38.34 -25.35 2.25
C GLU A 1205 37.86 -25.78 3.63
N LYS A 1206 36.56 -26.09 3.75
CA LYS A 1206 36.00 -26.72 4.95
C LYS A 1206 34.76 -27.54 4.60
N VAL A 1207 34.60 -28.68 5.28
CA VAL A 1207 33.43 -29.54 5.22
C VAL A 1207 32.68 -29.49 6.55
N PHE A 1208 31.36 -29.57 6.48
CA PHE A 1208 30.46 -29.63 7.64
C PHE A 1208 29.44 -30.75 7.45
N ALA A 1209 29.06 -31.40 8.54
CA ALA A 1209 27.86 -32.21 8.61
C ALA A 1209 26.77 -31.43 9.37
N THR A 1210 25.51 -31.61 8.98
CA THR A 1210 24.34 -31.07 9.66
C THR A 1210 23.13 -31.99 9.42
N THR A 1211 22.05 -31.81 10.17
CA THR A 1211 20.80 -32.55 9.96
C THR A 1211 19.68 -31.57 9.73
N TRP A 1212 19.02 -31.67 8.57
CA TRP A 1212 17.82 -30.93 8.23
C TRP A 1212 16.60 -31.77 8.63
N LYS A 1213 15.71 -31.22 9.45
CA LYS A 1213 14.36 -31.78 9.59
C LYS A 1213 13.48 -31.16 8.50
N THR A 1214 12.96 -31.97 7.58
CA THR A 1214 12.07 -31.48 6.52
C THR A 1214 10.83 -30.84 7.17
N PRO A 1215 10.34 -29.69 6.66
CA PRO A 1215 9.18 -29.04 7.25
C PRO A 1215 7.94 -29.92 7.07
N LYS A 1216 7.03 -29.87 8.04
CA LYS A 1216 5.69 -30.43 7.89
C LYS A 1216 4.85 -29.49 7.02
N THR A 1217 4.12 -30.02 6.05
CA THR A 1217 3.24 -29.27 5.14
C THR A 1217 1.80 -29.78 5.23
N GLN A 1218 0.87 -29.14 4.53
CA GLN A 1218 -0.55 -29.54 4.51
C GLN A 1218 -0.95 -30.22 3.19
N ASN A 1219 -0.08 -30.13 2.17
CA ASN A 1219 -0.22 -30.74 0.86
C ASN A 1219 1.20 -31.07 0.35
N PRO A 1220 1.39 -32.06 -0.54
CA PRO A 1220 2.69 -32.35 -1.15
C PRO A 1220 3.32 -31.11 -1.81
N THR A 1221 4.47 -30.66 -1.28
CA THR A 1221 5.04 -29.34 -1.58
C THR A 1221 6.43 -29.46 -2.23
N GLN A 1222 6.68 -28.73 -3.33
CA GLN A 1222 8.02 -28.63 -3.90
C GLN A 1222 8.88 -27.62 -3.12
N ILE A 1223 10.04 -28.09 -2.65
CA ILE A 1223 11.08 -27.31 -1.99
C ILE A 1223 12.25 -27.11 -2.96
N GLN A 1224 12.82 -25.90 -2.95
CA GLN A 1224 14.10 -25.61 -3.58
C GLN A 1224 15.18 -25.42 -2.51
N LEU A 1225 16.17 -26.31 -2.46
CA LEU A 1225 17.40 -26.05 -1.69
C LEU A 1225 18.28 -25.09 -2.46
N LYS A 1226 18.54 -23.92 -1.89
CA LYS A 1226 19.45 -22.88 -2.41
C LYS A 1226 20.52 -22.56 -1.37
N THR A 1227 21.67 -22.07 -1.83
CA THR A 1227 22.74 -21.57 -0.94
C THR A 1227 22.95 -20.08 -1.15
N GLU A 1228 22.93 -19.32 -0.07
CA GLU A 1228 23.29 -17.90 -0.07
C GLU A 1228 24.70 -17.73 0.48
N ILE A 1229 25.47 -16.80 -0.08
CA ILE A 1229 26.84 -16.55 0.34
C ILE A 1229 27.06 -15.06 0.51
N TYR A 1230 27.60 -14.67 1.66
CA TYR A 1230 27.86 -13.29 2.04
C TYR A 1230 29.34 -13.13 2.38
N ALA A 1231 29.96 -12.02 2.00
CA ALA A 1231 31.28 -11.61 2.48
C ALA A 1231 31.13 -10.25 3.14
N GLU A 1232 31.63 -10.11 4.37
CA GLU A 1232 31.57 -8.84 5.13
C GLU A 1232 30.14 -8.25 5.23
N GLY A 1233 29.14 -9.13 5.31
CA GLY A 1233 27.71 -8.79 5.36
C GLY A 1233 27.06 -8.58 3.99
N LYS A 1234 27.82 -8.25 2.93
CA LYS A 1234 27.30 -8.04 1.57
C LYS A 1234 27.14 -9.39 0.84
N PRO A 1235 26.01 -9.64 0.14
CA PRO A 1235 25.81 -10.88 -0.63
C PRO A 1235 26.76 -10.94 -1.83
N ILE A 1236 27.29 -12.14 -2.13
CA ILE A 1236 28.07 -12.42 -3.33
C ILE A 1236 27.10 -12.86 -4.45
N PRO A 1237 27.04 -12.15 -5.59
CA PRO A 1237 26.15 -12.50 -6.70
C PRO A 1237 26.40 -13.93 -7.23
N PRO A 1238 25.36 -14.67 -7.67
CA PRO A 1238 25.48 -16.04 -8.17
C PRO A 1238 26.51 -16.21 -9.31
N GLN A 1239 26.74 -15.17 -10.11
CA GLN A 1239 27.71 -15.17 -11.21
C GLN A 1239 29.18 -15.31 -10.74
N ALA A 1240 29.46 -15.12 -9.44
CA ALA A 1240 30.75 -15.36 -8.82
C ALA A 1240 30.82 -16.66 -7.99
N VAL A 1241 29.75 -17.45 -7.95
CA VAL A 1241 29.56 -18.62 -7.09
C VAL A 1241 29.22 -19.85 -7.94
N GLN A 1242 29.77 -21.02 -7.57
CA GLN A 1242 29.27 -22.31 -8.06
C GLN A 1242 28.61 -23.05 -6.90
N ALA A 1243 27.29 -23.21 -6.93
CA ALA A 1243 26.56 -24.00 -5.95
C ALA A 1243 25.37 -24.74 -6.58
N PRO A 1244 25.03 -25.96 -6.12
CA PRO A 1244 23.87 -26.69 -6.61
C PRO A 1244 22.58 -26.10 -6.05
N THR A 1245 21.58 -25.90 -6.92
CA THR A 1245 20.18 -25.82 -6.51
C THR A 1245 19.55 -27.21 -6.66
N GLN A 1246 18.81 -27.68 -5.67
CA GLN A 1246 18.08 -28.97 -5.74
C GLN A 1246 16.59 -28.74 -5.58
N LYS A 1247 15.78 -29.14 -6.56
CA LYS A 1247 14.31 -29.19 -6.44
C LYS A 1247 13.92 -30.57 -5.89
N ILE A 1248 13.10 -30.60 -4.84
CA ILE A 1248 12.71 -31.82 -4.10
C ILE A 1248 11.22 -31.73 -3.76
N LYS A 1249 10.47 -32.83 -3.89
CA LYS A 1249 9.08 -32.92 -3.46
C LYS A 1249 8.99 -33.44 -2.02
N LEU A 1250 8.20 -32.81 -1.16
CA LEU A 1250 7.72 -33.43 0.08
C LEU A 1250 6.40 -34.17 -0.17
N THR A 1251 6.24 -35.29 0.55
CA THR A 1251 5.09 -36.21 0.53
C THR A 1251 4.84 -36.80 1.90
#